data_AF-A0A949IPB7-F1
#
_entry.id   AF-A0A949IPB7-F1
#
_cell.length_a   1.000
_cell.length_b   1.000
_cell.length_c   1.000
_cell.angle_alpha   90.00
_cell.angle_beta   90.00
_cell.angle_gamma   90.00
#
_symmetry.space_group_name_H-M   'P 1'
#
loop_
_entity.id
_entity.type
_entity.pdbx_description
1 polymer ?
#
loop_
_entity_poly.entity_id
_entity_poly.type
_entity_poly.pdbx_seq_one_letter_code
_entity_poly.pdbx_strand_id
1 'polypeptide(L)'
;MKFSRGGYRQSPGKKRPNRAGTAQNFGANNRVASWRREKERPARGNMLVFITACTVGLLAALAFFGLGYVRLLGSNNEQKTAIEAAALAAARDLSLIAVNTNAANVNNGSYGWISLSDYAPSKSSTIAGDNWDTPVRSINTILGTIRLDMIIADQIGDANLKTIIKADLAKAQTAQQILNTALQNAIQPGQVSHDINGNPINVYLDAENAYKANQIRMTGSSNYVTGSLKLSLGCLQNGAATNIPIPSCGQATAKIPDGAIQNNNYVSYVDAPLFGSSFIFAGIGTNVTLVDPKNWVTTPPGAGPSTQYLASIIKAEADQHMNSAQDANGYTIHAVACAQPANVADPRPAPGALSFSFPDGIPPEITKPGDMLTDSGNRVFNDNSSQAATSFSYSSGGDFPYTSGSTIADYASFPYSGLTQNTGNVFRQALYDWWKRAGTKLNVASAVSMMTSSTNTFTQPNPNMVTWRTHAIVGSPIIYTLTTYPPQGIPIGSIHIYKVSPATGQVTYQTTIVSPIKYAVAGENQLYSENIGAIFSSSVSAFKVSWTPPTPGAAPQVYKFLNTYDCYIRDQVYRPAAGAHSGEPMDYPLVAQAEQGKAGNKTIPCTSGQGLELGSPNIGCDGDPPPVPDPVPDPGKGKHNGLPPAIVKQSDFAEGTYPLTPAYYYIYSTGPGTVRPTYQTNGMATEVRFRRQVAPVSGVAAGFQTGYVGEKLDATPPLP
;
A
#
# COMPACT_ATOMS: atom_id res chain seq x y z
N MET A 1 5.10 21.48 26.31
CA MET A 1 6.11 21.20 27.38
C MET A 1 7.40 20.78 26.69
N LYS A 2 8.62 21.20 27.03
CA LYS A 2 9.15 22.23 27.92
C LYS A 2 10.57 22.50 27.37
N PHE A 3 10.86 23.77 27.05
CA PHE A 3 12.19 24.29 26.76
C PHE A 3 13.07 24.32 28.02
N SER A 4 14.38 24.22 27.87
CA SER A 4 15.39 24.68 28.85
C SER A 4 16.59 25.20 28.04
N ARG A 5 16.86 26.50 27.86
CA ARG A 5 17.25 27.62 28.77
C ARG A 5 18.62 27.48 29.45
N GLY A 6 19.43 28.51 29.22
CA GLY A 6 20.60 28.95 30.01
C GLY A 6 21.67 29.55 29.08
N GLY A 7 22.17 30.78 29.19
CA GLY A 7 22.01 31.82 30.19
C GLY A 7 23.14 32.87 30.00
N TYR A 8 22.78 34.14 30.17
CA TYR A 8 23.57 35.38 30.08
C TYR A 8 24.70 35.55 31.13
N ARG A 9 25.74 36.35 30.81
CA ARG A 9 26.33 37.50 31.58
C ARG A 9 27.71 37.90 31.01
N GLN A 10 27.95 39.13 30.51
CA GLN A 10 28.26 40.44 31.14
C GLN A 10 29.76 40.86 31.02
N SER A 11 29.94 42.14 30.66
CA SER A 11 31.14 43.03 30.52
C SER A 11 32.10 43.06 31.74
N PRO A 12 33.30 43.73 31.79
CA PRO A 12 33.59 45.12 31.33
C PRO A 12 35.05 45.56 30.93
N GLY A 13 35.16 46.75 30.30
CA GLY A 13 36.24 47.77 30.46
C GLY A 13 37.61 47.54 29.78
N LYS A 14 38.49 48.52 29.51
CA LYS A 14 38.51 50.00 29.53
C LYS A 14 39.91 50.46 29.01
N LYS A 15 39.98 51.67 28.44
CA LYS A 15 41.13 52.65 28.35
C LYS A 15 42.01 52.82 27.07
N ARG A 16 42.08 54.13 26.73
CA ARG A 16 42.88 55.04 25.86
C ARG A 16 44.43 55.02 26.13
N PRO A 17 45.37 55.79 25.48
CA PRO A 17 45.19 57.16 24.91
C PRO A 17 46.09 57.71 23.75
N ASN A 18 45.64 58.89 23.25
CA ASN A 18 46.30 60.14 22.80
C ASN A 18 47.72 60.19 22.17
N ARG A 19 47.85 61.01 21.10
CA ARG A 19 48.83 62.14 21.07
C ARG A 19 48.44 63.25 20.08
N ALA A 20 48.80 64.48 20.46
CA ALA A 20 48.51 65.78 19.83
C ALA A 20 49.82 66.58 19.55
N GLY A 21 49.73 67.70 18.82
CA GLY A 21 50.75 68.75 18.61
C GLY A 21 50.69 69.30 17.17
N THR A 22 50.27 70.52 16.77
CA THR A 22 50.49 71.94 17.19
C THR A 22 51.94 72.40 16.93
N ALA A 23 52.33 73.59 16.46
CA ALA A 23 51.89 74.65 15.53
C ALA A 23 53.08 75.65 15.36
N GLN A 24 53.09 76.47 14.29
CA GLN A 24 53.75 77.82 14.12
C GLN A 24 55.30 77.99 14.10
N ASN A 25 55.88 78.63 13.05
CA ASN A 25 56.16 80.10 12.92
C ASN A 25 57.41 80.50 12.05
N PHE A 26 57.27 81.66 11.35
CA PHE A 26 58.25 82.66 10.83
C PHE A 26 59.41 82.34 9.83
N GLY A 27 59.43 83.08 8.70
CA GLY A 27 60.47 84.10 8.42
C GLY A 27 61.54 83.93 7.31
N ALA A 28 61.39 84.72 6.22
CA ALA A 28 62.40 85.53 5.48
C ALA A 28 63.34 84.97 4.35
N ASN A 29 63.10 85.55 3.15
CA ASN A 29 64.00 86.25 2.20
C ASN A 29 64.94 85.56 1.16
N ASN A 30 64.68 85.96 -0.10
CA ASN A 30 65.57 86.35 -1.22
C ASN A 30 66.38 85.28 -2.01
N ARG A 31 66.07 85.11 -3.32
CA ARG A 31 66.80 85.75 -4.45
C ARG A 31 66.24 85.37 -5.84
N VAL A 32 66.36 86.39 -6.69
CA VAL A 32 66.05 86.59 -8.12
C VAL A 32 66.60 85.50 -9.07
N ALA A 33 65.79 85.10 -10.06
CA ALA A 33 66.23 84.83 -11.44
C ALA A 33 65.08 85.09 -12.42
N SER A 34 65.43 85.72 -13.54
CA SER A 34 64.59 86.42 -14.50
C SER A 34 64.34 85.60 -15.78
N TRP A 35 63.41 86.11 -16.60
CA TRP A 35 63.06 85.71 -18.00
C TRP A 35 62.17 84.46 -18.09
N ARG A 36 61.03 84.43 -18.78
CA ARG A 36 60.66 84.99 -20.08
C ARG A 36 59.14 85.26 -20.11
N ARG A 37 58.74 86.35 -20.75
CA ARG A 37 57.36 86.61 -21.17
C ARG A 37 56.98 85.64 -22.27
N GLU A 38 56.02 84.75 -22.03
CA GLU A 38 55.14 84.24 -23.08
C GLU A 38 53.70 84.62 -22.73
N LYS A 39 53.08 85.33 -23.69
CA LYS A 39 51.69 85.73 -23.67
C LYS A 39 50.84 84.48 -23.88
N GLU A 40 50.13 84.01 -22.86
CA GLU A 40 48.91 83.26 -23.08
C GLU A 40 47.70 84.03 -22.57
N ARG A 41 46.73 84.17 -23.48
CA ARG A 41 45.46 84.89 -23.31
C ARG A 41 44.64 84.21 -22.20
N PRO A 42 43.81 84.94 -21.43
CA PRO A 42 42.90 84.32 -20.47
C PRO A 42 41.81 83.55 -21.23
N ALA A 43 41.99 82.25 -21.41
CA ALA A 43 40.97 81.36 -21.92
C ALA A 43 39.97 81.04 -20.79
N ARG A 44 38.92 81.87 -20.71
CA ARG A 44 37.55 81.57 -20.24
C ARG A 44 37.39 80.43 -19.20
N GLY A 45 37.25 80.82 -17.93
CA GLY A 45 36.91 79.96 -16.79
C GLY A 45 35.50 79.36 -16.74
N ASN A 46 34.90 78.94 -17.87
CA ASN A 46 33.58 78.29 -17.90
C ASN A 46 33.61 76.79 -18.26
N MET A 47 34.76 76.23 -18.65
CA MET A 47 34.87 74.83 -19.10
C MET A 47 34.71 73.83 -17.95
N LEU A 48 35.29 74.11 -16.77
CA LEU A 48 35.22 73.24 -15.59
C LEU A 48 33.80 73.15 -15.03
N VAL A 49 33.08 74.29 -15.00
CA VAL A 49 31.69 74.37 -14.57
C VAL A 49 30.78 73.58 -15.53
N PHE A 50 31.03 73.68 -16.84
CA PHE A 50 30.30 72.91 -17.84
C PHE A 50 30.53 71.39 -17.70
N ILE A 51 31.78 70.95 -17.55
CA ILE A 51 32.10 69.53 -17.32
C ILE A 51 31.43 69.02 -16.05
N THR A 52 31.50 69.78 -14.96
CA THR A 52 30.87 69.40 -13.69
C THR A 52 29.34 69.30 -13.82
N ALA A 53 28.70 70.27 -14.50
CA ALA A 53 27.26 70.26 -14.74
C ALA A 53 26.82 69.08 -15.63
N CYS A 54 27.55 68.79 -16.71
CA CYS A 54 27.29 67.62 -17.55
C CYS A 54 27.46 66.31 -16.77
N THR A 55 28.49 66.20 -15.93
CA THR A 55 28.75 65.00 -15.13
C THR A 55 27.67 64.79 -14.07
N VAL A 56 27.26 65.84 -13.36
CA VAL A 56 26.15 65.78 -12.39
C VAL A 56 24.83 65.47 -13.09
N GLY A 57 24.55 66.07 -14.25
CA GLY A 57 23.36 65.77 -15.04
C GLY A 57 23.31 64.32 -15.52
N LEU A 58 24.44 63.76 -15.95
CA LEU A 58 24.53 62.38 -16.41
C LEU A 58 24.44 61.38 -15.24
N LEU A 59 25.06 61.69 -14.09
CA LEU A 59 24.91 60.94 -12.85
C LEU A 59 23.46 60.95 -12.34
N ALA A 60 22.79 62.11 -12.40
CA ALA A 60 21.37 62.22 -12.03
C ALA A 60 20.49 61.39 -12.98
N ALA A 61 20.71 61.47 -14.29
CA ALA A 61 19.98 60.66 -15.27
C ALA A 61 20.16 59.15 -15.05
N LEU A 62 21.38 58.69 -14.78
CA LEU A 62 21.68 57.29 -14.43
C LEU A 62 21.03 56.89 -13.11
N ALA A 63 21.01 57.76 -12.10
CA ALA A 63 20.36 57.48 -10.82
C ALA A 63 18.84 57.33 -10.97
N PHE A 64 18.18 58.21 -11.72
CA PHE A 64 16.74 58.10 -12.01
C PHE A 64 16.41 56.85 -12.85
N PHE A 65 17.23 56.54 -13.85
CA PHE A 65 17.09 55.30 -14.61
C PHE A 65 17.27 54.07 -13.71
N GLY A 66 18.29 54.06 -12.85
CA GLY A 66 18.54 52.99 -11.89
C GLY A 66 17.39 52.77 -10.93
N LEU A 67 16.80 53.85 -10.39
CA LEU A 67 15.60 53.77 -9.54
C LEU A 67 14.38 53.21 -10.28
N GLY A 68 14.15 53.66 -11.52
CA GLY A 68 13.05 53.14 -12.36
C GLY A 68 13.23 51.65 -12.70
N TYR A 69 14.47 51.25 -13.04
CA TYR A 69 14.81 49.87 -13.35
C TYR A 69 14.68 48.95 -12.14
N VAL A 70 15.20 49.35 -10.97
CA VAL A 70 15.05 48.59 -9.71
C VAL A 70 13.58 48.44 -9.34
N ARG A 71 12.75 49.47 -9.52
CA ARG A 71 11.30 49.40 -9.27
C ARG A 71 10.61 48.42 -10.21
N LEU A 72 10.95 48.45 -11.51
CA LEU A 72 10.40 47.51 -12.49
C LEU A 72 10.78 46.05 -12.18
N LEU A 73 12.07 45.81 -11.90
CA LEU A 73 12.56 44.48 -11.53
C LEU A 73 11.96 43.99 -10.21
N GLY A 74 11.86 44.87 -9.21
CA GLY A 74 11.24 44.56 -7.91
C GLY A 74 9.79 44.15 -8.08
N SER A 75 9.00 44.92 -8.84
CA SER A 75 7.58 44.63 -9.09
C SER A 75 7.36 43.32 -9.86
N ASN A 76 8.22 43.03 -10.85
CA ASN A 76 8.17 41.76 -11.59
C ASN A 76 8.50 40.58 -10.66
N ASN A 77 9.55 40.71 -9.83
CA ASN A 77 9.92 39.66 -8.90
C ASN A 77 8.86 39.42 -7.81
N GLU A 78 8.21 40.48 -7.33
CA GLU A 78 7.06 40.41 -6.42
C GLU A 78 5.91 39.59 -7.04
N GLN A 79 5.50 39.93 -8.27
CA GLN A 79 4.43 39.22 -8.94
C GLN A 79 4.77 37.75 -9.21
N LYS A 80 6.01 37.50 -9.65
CA LYS A 80 6.50 36.14 -9.89
C LYS A 80 6.43 35.31 -8.62
N THR A 81 6.88 35.86 -7.50
CA THR A 81 6.81 35.18 -6.19
C THR A 81 5.36 34.94 -5.75
N ALA A 82 4.46 35.91 -5.99
CA ALA A 82 3.05 35.76 -5.63
C ALA A 82 2.33 34.68 -6.45
N ILE A 83 2.57 34.61 -7.77
CA ILE A 83 1.95 33.57 -8.61
C ILE A 83 2.56 32.19 -8.35
N GLU A 84 3.86 32.12 -8.07
CA GLU A 84 4.54 30.88 -7.66
C GLU A 84 3.96 30.35 -6.35
N ALA A 85 3.72 31.22 -5.36
CA ALA A 85 3.07 30.86 -4.11
C ALA A 85 1.64 30.34 -4.32
N ALA A 86 0.86 30.98 -5.22
CA ALA A 86 -0.48 30.53 -5.56
C ALA A 86 -0.48 29.12 -6.21
N ALA A 87 0.43 28.89 -7.16
CA ALA A 87 0.57 27.59 -7.81
C ALA A 87 0.99 26.49 -6.81
N LEU A 88 1.95 26.78 -5.91
CA LEU A 88 2.40 25.84 -4.89
C LEU A 88 1.31 25.53 -3.86
N ALA A 89 0.53 26.53 -3.43
CA ALA A 89 -0.61 26.33 -2.52
C ALA A 89 -1.66 25.41 -3.17
N ALA A 90 -2.06 25.72 -4.41
CA ALA A 90 -3.01 24.88 -5.14
C ALA A 90 -2.49 23.44 -5.32
N ALA A 91 -1.22 23.25 -5.72
CA ALA A 91 -0.62 21.92 -5.89
C ALA A 91 -0.59 21.12 -4.57
N ARG A 92 -0.30 21.79 -3.45
CA ARG A 92 -0.37 21.17 -2.12
C ARG A 92 -1.79 20.72 -1.81
N ASP A 93 -2.78 21.57 -2.02
CA ASP A 93 -4.17 21.24 -1.68
C ASP A 93 -4.72 20.09 -2.53
N LEU A 94 -4.40 20.06 -3.83
CA LEU A 94 -4.75 18.94 -4.71
C LEU A 94 -4.18 17.60 -4.21
N SER A 95 -3.00 17.62 -3.59
CA SER A 95 -2.37 16.39 -3.04
C SER A 95 -3.10 15.82 -1.82
N LEU A 96 -3.96 16.62 -1.17
CA LEU A 96 -4.73 16.26 0.02
C LEU A 96 -6.14 15.73 -0.31
N ILE A 97 -6.66 16.04 -1.49
CA ILE A 97 -8.00 15.62 -1.93
C ILE A 97 -8.05 14.11 -2.02
N ALA A 98 -9.07 13.51 -1.41
CA ALA A 98 -9.35 12.08 -1.50
C ALA A 98 -10.79 11.83 -1.93
N VAL A 99 -10.99 10.81 -2.76
CA VAL A 99 -12.30 10.44 -3.28
C VAL A 99 -12.57 8.96 -3.07
N ASN A 100 -13.77 8.63 -2.63
CA ASN A 100 -14.21 7.26 -2.50
C ASN A 100 -14.81 6.78 -3.83
N THR A 101 -14.15 5.82 -4.45
CA THR A 101 -14.60 5.26 -5.73
C THR A 101 -15.76 4.25 -5.58
N ASN A 102 -16.07 3.79 -4.35
CA ASN A 102 -17.16 2.85 -4.08
C ASN A 102 -18.51 3.56 -3.92
N ALA A 103 -18.52 4.86 -3.60
CA ALA A 103 -19.74 5.64 -3.38
C ALA A 103 -20.60 5.82 -4.66
N ALA A 104 -20.03 5.54 -5.83
CA ALA A 104 -20.66 5.80 -7.12
C ALA A 104 -21.59 4.68 -7.63
N ASN A 105 -22.02 3.72 -6.79
CA ASN A 105 -22.89 2.59 -7.20
C ASN A 105 -22.38 1.84 -8.45
N VAL A 106 -21.07 1.78 -8.64
CA VAL A 106 -20.49 1.02 -9.75
C VAL A 106 -20.45 -0.44 -9.30
N ASN A 107 -21.34 -1.26 -9.85
CA ASN A 107 -21.56 -2.67 -9.52
C ASN A 107 -20.34 -3.61 -9.65
N ASN A 108 -19.12 -3.10 -9.76
CA ASN A 108 -17.88 -3.83 -10.00
C ASN A 108 -16.69 -3.28 -9.19
N GLY A 109 -16.80 -3.27 -7.86
CA GLY A 109 -15.71 -3.17 -6.87
C GLY A 109 -14.61 -2.15 -7.17
N SER A 110 -14.63 -1.01 -6.48
CA SER A 110 -13.65 0.06 -6.68
C SER A 110 -12.41 -0.10 -5.79
N TYR A 111 -11.39 0.74 -6.03
CA TYR A 111 -10.16 0.80 -5.21
C TYR A 111 -10.36 1.39 -3.80
N GLY A 112 -11.61 1.68 -3.41
CA GLY A 112 -11.94 2.42 -2.20
C GLY A 112 -11.53 3.89 -2.32
N TRP A 113 -10.85 4.41 -1.29
CA TRP A 113 -10.34 5.77 -1.28
C TRP A 113 -9.07 5.92 -2.12
N ILE A 114 -9.08 6.87 -3.04
CA ILE A 114 -7.92 7.21 -3.88
C ILE A 114 -7.58 8.70 -3.79
N SER A 115 -6.32 9.03 -4.06
CA SER A 115 -5.81 10.40 -4.09
C SER A 115 -4.61 10.50 -5.05
N LEU A 116 -3.99 11.68 -5.12
CA LEU A 116 -2.64 11.84 -5.66
C LEU A 116 -1.58 11.27 -4.70
N SER A 117 -1.88 11.19 -3.40
CA SER A 117 -0.97 10.69 -2.37
C SER A 117 -1.41 9.35 -1.76
N ASP A 118 -0.47 8.64 -1.13
CA ASP A 118 -0.75 7.47 -0.28
C ASP A 118 -0.90 7.91 1.18
N TYR A 119 -1.92 7.43 1.90
CA TYR A 119 -2.11 7.75 3.32
C TYR A 119 -2.45 6.50 4.13
N ALA A 120 -1.82 6.34 5.30
CA ALA A 120 -2.19 5.30 6.26
C ALA A 120 -3.61 5.52 6.82
N PRO A 121 -4.28 4.44 7.24
CA PRO A 121 -5.53 4.52 7.98
C PRO A 121 -5.20 5.12 9.34
N SER A 122 -5.39 6.42 9.48
CA SER A 122 -5.09 7.17 10.70
C SER A 122 -6.03 8.36 10.88
N LYS A 123 -7.06 8.44 10.03
CA LYS A 123 -7.83 9.66 9.77
C LYS A 123 -9.32 9.39 9.66
N SER A 124 -10.06 10.26 10.34
CA SER A 124 -11.45 10.05 10.77
C SER A 124 -12.52 10.12 9.69
N SER A 125 -12.21 10.33 8.39
CA SER A 125 -13.26 10.35 7.35
C SER A 125 -13.21 9.16 6.41
N THR A 126 -12.15 8.35 6.45
CA THR A 126 -12.03 7.15 5.62
C THR A 126 -12.50 5.92 6.39
N ILE A 127 -13.68 5.98 7.02
CA ILE A 127 -14.14 4.97 7.99
C ILE A 127 -14.77 3.74 7.30
N ALA A 128 -14.42 2.54 7.77
CA ALA A 128 -15.03 1.25 7.45
C ALA A 128 -16.32 1.00 8.27
N GLY A 129 -17.11 -0.02 7.90
CA GLY A 129 -18.36 -0.34 8.62
C GLY A 129 -18.17 -0.71 10.11
N ASP A 130 -16.97 -1.13 10.50
CA ASP A 130 -16.58 -1.45 11.87
C ASP A 130 -15.89 -0.30 12.63
N ASN A 131 -15.97 0.93 12.10
CA ASN A 131 -15.42 2.17 12.66
C ASN A 131 -13.89 2.29 12.68
N TRP A 132 -13.17 1.46 11.92
CA TRP A 132 -11.74 1.66 11.68
C TRP A 132 -11.49 2.53 10.46
N ASP A 133 -10.43 3.35 10.51
CA ASP A 133 -9.97 4.10 9.35
C ASP A 133 -9.43 3.15 8.27
N THR A 134 -9.55 3.55 7.01
CA THR A 134 -9.10 2.82 5.82
C THR A 134 -8.01 3.61 5.10
N PRO A 135 -7.04 2.91 4.46
CA PRO A 135 -5.98 3.59 3.74
C PRO A 135 -6.49 4.29 2.48
N VAL A 136 -5.78 5.34 2.08
CA VAL A 136 -5.96 6.00 0.79
C VAL A 136 -4.77 5.68 -0.10
N ARG A 137 -5.02 5.29 -1.34
CA ARG A 137 -3.95 4.92 -2.28
C ARG A 137 -3.78 5.95 -3.37
N SER A 138 -2.53 6.26 -3.68
CA SER A 138 -2.18 7.10 -4.83
C SER A 138 -2.56 6.37 -6.12
N ILE A 139 -3.16 7.08 -7.07
CA ILE A 139 -3.45 6.53 -8.40
C ILE A 139 -2.18 6.00 -9.11
N ASN A 140 -1.05 6.67 -8.90
CA ASN A 140 0.24 6.25 -9.43
C ASN A 140 0.72 4.94 -8.78
N THR A 141 0.49 4.78 -7.46
CA THR A 141 0.77 3.53 -6.74
C THR A 141 -0.08 2.39 -7.28
N ILE A 142 -1.37 2.61 -7.51
CA ILE A 142 -2.28 1.61 -8.10
C ILE A 142 -1.78 1.16 -9.48
N LEU A 143 -1.55 2.09 -10.40
CA LEU A 143 -1.09 1.76 -11.76
C LEU A 143 0.27 1.05 -11.77
N GLY A 144 1.21 1.51 -10.94
CA GLY A 144 2.53 0.89 -10.83
C GLY A 144 2.47 -0.54 -10.31
N THR A 145 1.55 -0.81 -9.39
CA THR A 145 1.31 -2.15 -8.83
C THR A 145 0.74 -3.10 -9.88
N ILE A 146 -0.31 -2.69 -10.59
CA ILE A 146 -0.90 -3.47 -11.68
C ILE A 146 0.15 -3.81 -12.75
N ARG A 147 1.00 -2.84 -13.11
CA ARG A 147 2.08 -3.05 -14.08
C ARG A 147 3.10 -4.07 -13.58
N LEU A 148 3.50 -3.97 -12.32
CA LEU A 148 4.43 -4.90 -11.66
C LEU A 148 3.86 -6.33 -11.64
N ASP A 149 2.60 -6.48 -11.22
CA ASP A 149 1.94 -7.79 -11.13
C ASP A 149 1.77 -8.42 -12.52
N MET A 150 1.58 -7.60 -13.56
CA MET A 150 1.53 -8.09 -14.94
C MET A 150 2.89 -8.59 -15.44
N ILE A 151 4.01 -8.02 -14.96
CA ILE A 151 5.36 -8.57 -15.21
C ILE A 151 5.52 -9.92 -14.52
N ILE A 152 5.08 -10.03 -13.25
CA ILE A 152 5.14 -11.28 -12.49
C ILE A 152 4.33 -12.37 -13.20
N ALA A 153 3.12 -12.07 -13.64
CA ALA A 153 2.27 -12.99 -14.38
C ALA A 153 2.91 -13.44 -15.71
N ASP A 154 3.63 -12.56 -16.41
CA ASP A 154 4.37 -12.92 -17.62
C ASP A 154 5.55 -13.85 -17.33
N GLN A 155 6.30 -13.61 -16.24
CA GLN A 155 7.42 -14.46 -15.85
C GLN A 155 6.99 -15.84 -15.36
N ILE A 156 5.81 -15.95 -14.74
CA ILE A 156 5.19 -17.24 -14.39
C ILE A 156 4.65 -17.95 -15.65
N GLY A 157 4.35 -17.19 -16.72
CA GLY A 157 3.76 -17.72 -17.95
C GLY A 157 2.24 -17.93 -17.87
N ASP A 158 1.55 -17.21 -16.99
CA ASP A 158 0.11 -17.40 -16.74
C ASP A 158 -0.77 -16.40 -17.50
N ALA A 159 -1.46 -16.88 -18.55
CA ALA A 159 -2.33 -16.05 -19.38
C ALA A 159 -3.64 -15.65 -18.69
N ASN A 160 -4.22 -16.53 -17.87
CA ASN A 160 -5.48 -16.27 -17.17
C ASN A 160 -5.29 -15.19 -16.10
N LEU A 161 -4.15 -15.24 -15.39
CA LEU A 161 -3.77 -14.21 -14.43
C LEU A 161 -3.57 -12.85 -15.11
N LYS A 162 -2.94 -12.82 -16.30
CA LYS A 162 -2.86 -11.60 -17.12
C LYS A 162 -4.26 -11.05 -17.48
N THR A 163 -5.23 -11.90 -17.80
CA THR A 163 -6.62 -11.48 -18.07
C THR A 163 -7.27 -10.86 -16.83
N ILE A 164 -7.09 -11.46 -15.66
CA ILE A 164 -7.58 -10.91 -14.37
C ILE A 164 -6.96 -9.54 -14.09
N ILE A 165 -5.64 -9.40 -14.22
CA ILE A 165 -4.93 -8.13 -13.98
C ILE A 165 -5.37 -7.04 -14.97
N LYS A 166 -5.63 -7.39 -16.23
CA LYS A 166 -6.16 -6.46 -17.23
C LYS A 166 -7.57 -5.96 -16.89
N ALA A 167 -8.41 -6.81 -16.30
CA ALA A 167 -9.71 -6.37 -15.82
C ALA A 167 -9.58 -5.35 -14.68
N ASP A 168 -8.59 -5.51 -13.79
CA ASP A 168 -8.33 -4.55 -12.71
C ASP A 168 -7.68 -3.24 -13.20
N LEU A 169 -6.91 -3.29 -14.31
CA LEU A 169 -6.43 -2.09 -15.00
C LEU A 169 -7.58 -1.23 -15.52
N ALA A 170 -8.61 -1.85 -16.11
CA ALA A 170 -9.79 -1.11 -16.56
C ALA A 170 -10.49 -0.40 -15.39
N LYS A 171 -10.60 -1.05 -14.23
CA LYS A 171 -11.12 -0.43 -13.01
C LYS A 171 -10.24 0.73 -12.53
N ALA A 172 -8.90 0.59 -12.63
CA ALA A 172 -7.98 1.64 -12.24
C ALA A 172 -8.09 2.88 -13.15
N GLN A 173 -8.34 2.68 -14.45
CA GLN A 173 -8.60 3.76 -15.39
C GLN A 173 -9.93 4.47 -15.08
N THR A 174 -10.99 3.75 -14.72
CA THR A 174 -12.23 4.37 -14.23
C THR A 174 -12.00 5.17 -12.95
N ALA A 175 -11.23 4.61 -12.00
CA ALA A 175 -10.85 5.30 -10.76
C ALA A 175 -10.06 6.58 -11.05
N GLN A 176 -9.13 6.54 -12.01
CA GLN A 176 -8.38 7.70 -12.49
C GLN A 176 -9.30 8.80 -13.03
N GLN A 177 -10.35 8.46 -13.78
CA GLN A 177 -11.32 9.43 -14.30
C GLN A 177 -12.15 10.10 -13.19
N ILE A 178 -12.58 9.33 -12.19
CA ILE A 178 -13.30 9.85 -11.02
C ILE A 178 -12.43 10.87 -10.29
N LEU A 179 -11.15 10.53 -10.05
CA LEU A 179 -10.20 11.44 -9.42
C LEU A 179 -9.96 12.68 -10.29
N ASN A 180 -9.73 12.52 -11.59
CA ASN A 180 -9.53 13.64 -12.51
C ASN A 180 -10.72 14.61 -12.47
N THR A 181 -11.95 14.09 -12.50
CA THR A 181 -13.18 14.91 -12.39
C THR A 181 -13.23 15.68 -11.07
N ALA A 182 -12.90 15.04 -9.95
CA ALA A 182 -12.87 15.68 -8.66
C ALA A 182 -11.82 16.81 -8.59
N LEU A 183 -10.61 16.59 -9.13
CA LEU A 183 -9.57 17.59 -9.17
C LEU A 183 -9.94 18.78 -10.07
N GLN A 184 -10.57 18.54 -11.23
CA GLN A 184 -11.06 19.60 -12.12
C GLN A 184 -12.15 20.45 -11.47
N ASN A 185 -13.04 19.84 -10.67
CA ASN A 185 -14.04 20.56 -9.90
C ASN A 185 -13.39 21.38 -8.77
N ALA A 186 -12.40 20.82 -8.08
CA ALA A 186 -11.75 21.44 -6.93
C ALA A 186 -11.07 22.78 -7.24
N ILE A 187 -10.57 22.96 -8.45
CA ILE A 187 -9.87 24.19 -8.87
C ILE A 187 -10.82 25.33 -9.29
N GLN A 188 -12.13 25.08 -9.37
CA GLN A 188 -13.10 26.10 -9.77
C GLN A 188 -13.41 27.06 -8.61
N PRO A 189 -13.70 28.35 -8.90
CA PRO A 189 -14.09 29.31 -7.87
C PRO A 189 -15.32 28.84 -7.07
N GLY A 190 -15.24 28.92 -5.75
CA GLY A 190 -16.34 28.58 -4.84
C GLY A 190 -16.60 27.07 -4.64
N GLN A 191 -15.81 26.20 -5.27
CA GLN A 191 -15.91 24.76 -5.03
C GLN A 191 -15.11 24.35 -3.79
N VAL A 192 -15.71 23.48 -2.98
CA VAL A 192 -15.13 22.90 -1.78
C VAL A 192 -14.91 21.42 -2.04
N SER A 193 -13.67 20.96 -1.90
CA SER A 193 -13.33 19.53 -1.83
C SER A 193 -13.06 19.12 -0.39
N HIS A 194 -12.81 17.85 -0.14
CA HIS A 194 -12.53 17.36 1.20
C HIS A 194 -11.19 16.62 1.25
N ASP A 195 -10.45 16.86 2.32
CA ASP A 195 -9.27 16.06 2.65
C ASP A 195 -9.67 14.69 3.20
N ILE A 196 -8.67 13.86 3.45
CA ILE A 196 -8.76 12.55 4.12
C ILE A 196 -9.23 12.57 5.58
N ASN A 197 -9.45 13.73 6.18
CA ASN A 197 -10.11 13.89 7.48
C ASN A 197 -11.55 14.44 7.34
N GLY A 198 -12.01 14.71 6.13
CA GLY A 198 -13.29 15.38 5.88
C GLY A 198 -13.24 16.90 6.12
N ASN A 199 -12.05 17.49 6.27
CA ASN A 199 -11.91 18.93 6.34
C ASN A 199 -12.10 19.54 4.94
N PRO A 200 -12.79 20.69 4.84
CA PRO A 200 -12.95 21.39 3.59
C PRO A 200 -11.59 21.90 3.07
N ILE A 201 -11.34 21.67 1.78
CA ILE A 201 -10.22 22.21 1.00
C ILE A 201 -10.81 23.16 -0.05
N ASN A 202 -10.37 24.41 -0.06
CA ASN A 202 -10.79 25.40 -1.05
C ASN A 202 -9.60 25.80 -1.93
N VAL A 203 -9.19 24.93 -2.85
CA VAL A 203 -7.98 25.07 -3.67
C VAL A 203 -7.88 26.46 -4.31
N TYR A 204 -8.98 26.96 -4.91
CA TYR A 204 -9.00 28.29 -5.52
C TYR A 204 -8.78 29.41 -4.50
N LEU A 205 -9.48 29.36 -3.37
CA LEU A 205 -9.40 30.39 -2.33
C LEU A 205 -8.03 30.39 -1.65
N ASP A 206 -7.48 29.21 -1.37
CA ASP A 206 -6.18 29.05 -0.75
C ASP A 206 -5.05 29.54 -1.67
N ALA A 207 -5.15 29.28 -2.98
CA ALA A 207 -4.28 29.88 -3.98
C ALA A 207 -4.40 31.41 -4.05
N GLU A 208 -5.62 31.95 -4.01
CA GLU A 208 -5.86 33.39 -4.00
C GLU A 208 -5.31 34.07 -2.73
N ASN A 209 -5.47 33.43 -1.58
CA ASN A 209 -4.92 33.89 -0.31
C ASN A 209 -3.39 33.86 -0.32
N ALA A 210 -2.78 32.80 -0.84
CA ALA A 210 -1.33 32.70 -0.99
C ALA A 210 -0.76 33.77 -1.93
N TYR A 211 -1.48 34.08 -3.01
CA TYR A 211 -1.15 35.20 -3.90
C TYR A 211 -1.16 36.53 -3.14
N LYS A 212 -2.27 36.85 -2.47
CA LYS A 212 -2.48 38.11 -1.73
C LYS A 212 -1.49 38.27 -0.55
N ALA A 213 -1.11 37.18 0.11
CA ALA A 213 -0.17 37.20 1.23
C ALA A 213 1.26 37.60 0.82
N ASN A 214 1.64 37.38 -0.44
CA ASN A 214 2.97 37.73 -0.97
C ASN A 214 3.03 39.13 -1.60
N GLN A 215 2.00 39.94 -1.42
CA GLN A 215 1.94 41.31 -1.90
C GLN A 215 2.78 42.26 -1.00
N ILE A 216 4.11 42.10 -1.02
CA ILE A 216 5.03 43.05 -0.38
C ILE A 216 5.14 44.28 -1.30
N ARG A 217 4.96 45.49 -0.75
CA ARG A 217 4.84 46.75 -1.52
C ARG A 217 6.14 47.55 -1.51
N MET A 218 7.21 47.09 -2.18
CA MET A 218 8.50 47.77 -2.01
C MET A 218 8.52 49.20 -2.55
N THR A 219 7.79 49.56 -3.63
CA THR A 219 7.98 50.90 -4.24
C THR A 219 6.80 51.52 -5.03
N GLY A 220 5.58 50.99 -4.95
CA GLY A 220 4.42 51.61 -5.57
C GLY A 220 3.13 50.83 -5.29
N SER A 221 1.99 51.50 -5.30
CA SER A 221 0.67 50.87 -5.14
C SER A 221 0.43 49.87 -6.28
N SER A 222 0.81 48.62 -6.09
CA SER A 222 0.46 47.50 -6.95
C SER A 222 -0.73 46.77 -6.33
N ASN A 223 -1.73 46.41 -7.13
CA ASN A 223 -2.95 45.78 -6.67
C ASN A 223 -3.25 44.52 -7.49
N TYR A 224 -3.53 43.42 -6.79
CA TYR A 224 -4.14 42.25 -7.40
C TYR A 224 -5.45 42.65 -8.10
N VAL A 225 -5.62 42.24 -9.36
CA VAL A 225 -6.88 42.43 -10.08
C VAL A 225 -7.85 41.36 -9.58
N THR A 226 -8.86 41.77 -8.82
CA THR A 226 -9.83 40.85 -8.23
C THR A 226 -10.54 40.02 -9.31
N GLY A 227 -10.57 38.70 -9.13
CA GLY A 227 -11.15 37.76 -10.08
C GLY A 227 -10.27 37.44 -11.30
N SER A 228 -9.03 37.94 -11.35
CA SER A 228 -8.09 37.61 -12.43
C SER A 228 -7.42 36.24 -12.26
N LEU A 229 -7.44 35.68 -11.04
CA LEU A 229 -6.81 34.38 -10.79
C LEU A 229 -7.57 33.29 -11.54
N LYS A 230 -6.84 32.52 -12.34
CA LYS A 230 -7.33 31.34 -13.05
C LYS A 230 -6.43 30.16 -12.72
N LEU A 231 -7.06 29.04 -12.37
CA LEU A 231 -6.41 27.77 -12.16
C LEU A 231 -6.79 26.83 -13.30
N SER A 232 -5.84 26.05 -13.79
CA SER A 232 -6.07 25.02 -14.81
C SER A 232 -5.16 23.82 -14.61
N LEU A 233 -5.67 22.62 -14.86
CA LEU A 233 -4.89 21.38 -14.76
C LEU A 233 -4.38 20.97 -16.14
N GLY A 234 -3.14 20.47 -16.16
CA GLY A 234 -2.51 19.94 -17.37
C GLY A 234 -1.39 18.95 -17.05
N CYS A 235 -0.49 18.83 -18.00
CA CYS A 235 0.58 17.85 -18.07
C CYS A 235 1.92 18.52 -18.40
N LEU A 236 3.01 17.74 -18.34
CA LEU A 236 4.34 18.18 -18.79
C LEU A 236 4.66 17.58 -20.15
N GLN A 237 5.10 18.39 -21.10
CA GLN A 237 5.42 17.98 -22.47
C GLN A 237 6.46 16.85 -22.55
N ASN A 238 7.47 16.88 -21.69
CA ASN A 238 8.54 15.86 -21.63
C ASN A 238 8.46 15.00 -20.37
N GLY A 239 7.37 15.13 -19.60
CA GLY A 239 7.26 14.51 -18.30
C GLY A 239 8.28 15.01 -17.25
N ALA A 240 8.22 14.40 -16.07
CA ALA A 240 9.20 14.49 -15.02
C ALA A 240 9.20 13.16 -14.25
N ALA A 241 10.28 12.85 -13.52
CA ALA A 241 10.33 11.69 -12.65
C ALA A 241 9.15 11.69 -11.67
N THR A 242 8.39 10.59 -11.65
CA THR A 242 7.33 10.38 -10.65
C THR A 242 7.93 9.89 -9.33
N ASN A 243 7.06 9.67 -8.34
CA ASN A 243 7.37 8.98 -7.11
C ASN A 243 7.34 7.43 -7.23
N ILE A 244 7.08 6.87 -8.43
CA ILE A 244 6.92 5.42 -8.62
C ILE A 244 8.22 4.81 -9.13
N PRO A 245 8.88 3.95 -8.34
CA PRO A 245 10.10 3.28 -8.76
C PRO A 245 9.81 2.27 -9.86
N ILE A 246 10.81 2.07 -10.73
CA ILE A 246 10.80 0.92 -11.64
C ILE A 246 10.96 -0.38 -10.84
N PRO A 247 10.45 -1.52 -11.34
CA PRO A 247 10.61 -2.82 -10.69
C PRO A 247 12.07 -3.21 -10.44
N SER A 248 12.32 -3.94 -9.35
CA SER A 248 13.67 -4.40 -8.97
C SER A 248 14.32 -5.35 -9.97
N CYS A 249 13.55 -5.96 -10.88
CA CYS A 249 14.06 -6.80 -11.95
C CYS A 249 14.79 -6.03 -13.08
N GLY A 250 14.83 -4.70 -12.98
CA GLY A 250 15.50 -3.82 -13.94
C GLY A 250 14.67 -3.52 -15.18
N GLN A 251 15.14 -2.54 -15.95
CA GLN A 251 14.45 -1.97 -17.11
C GLN A 251 14.16 -3.00 -18.22
N ALA A 252 15.14 -3.82 -18.59
CA ALA A 252 15.02 -4.78 -19.68
C ALA A 252 13.93 -5.82 -19.39
N THR A 253 13.97 -6.43 -18.21
CA THR A 253 12.96 -7.40 -17.77
C THR A 253 11.58 -6.77 -17.61
N ALA A 254 11.51 -5.53 -17.12
CA ALA A 254 10.27 -4.79 -16.97
C ALA A 254 9.73 -4.20 -18.29
N LYS A 255 10.44 -4.42 -19.42
CA LYS A 255 10.09 -3.96 -20.77
C LYS A 255 9.77 -2.46 -20.80
N ILE A 256 10.59 -1.63 -20.14
CA ILE A 256 10.36 -0.18 -20.05
C ILE A 256 11.17 0.53 -21.15
N PRO A 257 10.54 1.40 -21.97
CA PRO A 257 11.26 2.20 -22.96
C PRO A 257 12.28 3.16 -22.34
N ASP A 258 13.40 3.44 -23.03
CA ASP A 258 14.49 4.31 -22.53
C ASP A 258 14.03 5.72 -22.14
N GLY A 259 13.01 6.26 -22.82
CA GLY A 259 12.43 7.58 -22.52
C GLY A 259 11.40 7.60 -21.39
N ALA A 260 11.00 6.43 -20.87
CA ALA A 260 9.97 6.30 -19.83
C ALA A 260 10.56 6.18 -18.41
N ILE A 261 11.88 6.39 -18.26
CA ILE A 261 12.59 6.25 -16.99
C ILE A 261 13.44 7.50 -16.71
N GLN A 262 13.37 7.98 -15.47
CA GLN A 262 14.24 9.03 -14.97
C GLN A 262 14.50 8.80 -13.48
N ASN A 263 15.77 8.82 -13.05
CA ASN A 263 16.18 8.62 -11.65
C ASN A 263 15.61 7.31 -11.03
N ASN A 264 15.61 6.21 -11.79
CA ASN A 264 15.02 4.91 -11.42
C ASN A 264 13.51 4.94 -11.13
N ASN A 265 12.81 5.99 -11.55
CA ASN A 265 11.36 6.09 -11.47
C ASN A 265 10.76 6.18 -12.87
N TYR A 266 9.46 5.87 -12.97
CA TYR A 266 8.71 6.13 -14.20
C TYR A 266 8.63 7.63 -14.46
N VAL A 267 8.67 8.02 -15.73
CA VAL A 267 8.44 9.40 -16.18
C VAL A 267 6.94 9.66 -16.31
N SER A 268 6.46 10.76 -15.75
CA SER A 268 5.06 11.18 -15.85
C SER A 268 4.67 11.45 -17.30
N TYR A 269 3.43 11.14 -17.68
CA TYR A 269 2.87 11.48 -18.98
C TYR A 269 3.55 10.83 -20.20
N VAL A 270 4.50 9.91 -19.96
CA VAL A 270 5.11 9.06 -20.98
C VAL A 270 4.55 7.66 -20.79
N ASP A 271 4.07 7.05 -21.88
CA ASP A 271 3.54 5.68 -21.82
C ASP A 271 4.67 4.67 -21.60
N ALA A 272 4.45 3.75 -20.65
CA ALA A 272 5.28 2.59 -20.41
C ALA A 272 4.51 1.30 -20.75
N PRO A 273 4.18 1.07 -22.04
CA PRO A 273 3.23 0.05 -22.45
C PRO A 273 3.72 -1.35 -22.09
N LEU A 274 2.76 -2.25 -21.82
CA LEU A 274 3.05 -3.64 -21.50
C LEU A 274 1.88 -4.53 -21.96
N PHE A 275 2.18 -5.55 -22.77
CA PHE A 275 1.22 -6.54 -23.32
C PHE A 275 -0.06 -5.95 -23.95
N GLY A 276 0.08 -4.86 -24.71
CA GLY A 276 -1.02 -4.18 -25.39
C GLY A 276 -1.84 -3.25 -24.48
N SER A 277 -1.39 -3.03 -23.25
CA SER A 277 -2.00 -2.09 -22.30
C SER A 277 -1.08 -0.89 -22.08
N SER A 278 -1.67 0.31 -22.04
CA SER A 278 -0.99 1.58 -21.81
C SER A 278 -0.91 1.88 -20.31
N PHE A 279 0.24 2.37 -19.85
CA PHE A 279 0.49 2.79 -18.47
C PHE A 279 1.11 4.17 -18.46
N ILE A 280 0.27 5.19 -18.22
CA ILE A 280 0.70 6.58 -18.15
C ILE A 280 0.52 7.07 -16.71
N PHE A 281 1.62 7.47 -16.10
CA PHE A 281 1.64 7.96 -14.72
C PHE A 281 1.39 9.48 -14.68
N ALA A 282 0.69 9.93 -13.64
CA ALA A 282 0.47 11.34 -13.37
C ALA A 282 1.76 12.02 -12.89
N GLY A 283 1.86 13.33 -13.11
CA GLY A 283 2.97 14.17 -12.64
C GLY A 283 2.93 14.39 -11.14
N ILE A 284 3.27 13.37 -10.37
CA ILE A 284 3.27 13.40 -8.89
C ILE A 284 4.70 13.17 -8.41
N GLY A 285 5.27 14.20 -7.81
CA GLY A 285 6.65 14.19 -7.32
C GLY A 285 6.73 13.72 -5.87
N THR A 286 7.94 13.69 -5.30
CA THR A 286 8.11 13.48 -3.85
C THR A 286 7.89 14.77 -3.04
N ASN A 287 8.01 15.93 -3.69
CA ASN A 287 7.81 17.24 -3.09
C ASN A 287 6.96 18.10 -4.03
N VAL A 288 6.31 19.12 -3.47
CA VAL A 288 5.61 20.13 -4.26
C VAL A 288 6.68 21.04 -4.84
N THR A 289 6.75 21.13 -6.16
CA THR A 289 7.81 21.88 -6.85
C THR A 289 7.25 22.74 -7.96
N LEU A 290 7.90 23.87 -8.22
CA LEU A 290 7.61 24.68 -9.40
C LEU A 290 8.13 23.97 -10.65
N VAL A 291 7.36 24.08 -11.73
CA VAL A 291 7.73 23.57 -13.06
C VAL A 291 7.65 24.70 -14.08
N ASP A 292 8.49 24.62 -15.11
CA ASP A 292 8.52 25.66 -16.15
C ASP A 292 7.18 25.70 -16.89
N PRO A 293 6.47 26.85 -16.90
CA PRO A 293 5.23 27.01 -17.66
C PRO A 293 5.35 26.71 -19.15
N LYS A 294 6.56 26.84 -19.74
CA LYS A 294 6.80 26.49 -21.15
C LYS A 294 6.67 24.99 -21.44
N ASN A 295 6.87 24.16 -20.41
CA ASN A 295 6.70 22.72 -20.53
C ASN A 295 5.27 22.27 -20.22
N TRP A 296 4.39 23.18 -19.77
CA TRP A 296 3.01 22.85 -19.46
C TRP A 296 2.17 22.73 -20.72
N VAL A 297 1.37 21.68 -20.82
CA VAL A 297 0.44 21.42 -21.92
C VAL A 297 -0.90 20.92 -21.38
N THR A 298 -2.00 21.18 -22.08
CA THR A 298 -3.33 20.69 -21.68
C THR A 298 -3.46 19.17 -21.84
N THR A 299 -2.80 18.62 -22.86
CA THR A 299 -2.81 17.21 -23.22
C THR A 299 -1.37 16.76 -23.44
N PRO A 300 -0.94 15.60 -22.91
CA PRO A 300 0.41 15.14 -23.16
C PRO A 300 0.63 14.77 -24.63
N PRO A 301 1.83 15.00 -25.18
CA PRO A 301 2.16 14.57 -26.54
C PRO A 301 2.04 13.06 -26.69
N GLY A 302 1.30 12.59 -27.69
CA GLY A 302 1.11 11.16 -27.94
C GLY A 302 0.20 10.44 -26.93
N ALA A 303 -0.43 11.18 -26.01
CA ALA A 303 -1.45 10.61 -25.14
C ALA A 303 -2.65 10.15 -25.98
N GLY A 304 -3.10 8.92 -25.74
CA GLY A 304 -4.38 8.45 -26.23
C GLY A 304 -5.55 9.19 -25.56
N PRO A 305 -6.76 8.63 -25.54
CA PRO A 305 -7.91 9.29 -24.92
C PRO A 305 -7.63 9.70 -23.47
N SER A 306 -8.27 10.77 -22.99
CA SER A 306 -8.13 11.32 -21.62
C SER A 306 -8.44 10.32 -20.50
N THR A 307 -8.94 9.14 -20.86
CA THR A 307 -9.18 8.00 -19.99
C THR A 307 -7.90 7.27 -19.57
N GLN A 308 -6.76 7.59 -20.17
CA GLN A 308 -5.48 6.90 -19.96
C GLN A 308 -4.49 7.69 -19.12
N TYR A 309 -4.76 8.96 -18.82
CA TYR A 309 -3.87 9.81 -18.03
C TYR A 309 -4.66 10.72 -17.08
N LEU A 310 -3.97 11.27 -16.07
CA LEU A 310 -4.55 12.23 -15.13
C LEU A 310 -3.77 13.54 -15.16
N ALA A 311 -4.44 14.63 -15.53
CA ALA A 311 -3.87 15.97 -15.50
C ALA A 311 -3.71 16.43 -14.04
N SER A 312 -2.46 16.53 -13.57
CA SER A 312 -2.15 16.89 -12.18
C SER A 312 -1.27 18.13 -12.03
N ILE A 313 -0.69 18.64 -13.11
CA ILE A 313 0.12 19.87 -13.05
C ILE A 313 -0.82 21.06 -13.02
N ILE A 314 -0.78 21.82 -11.92
CA ILE A 314 -1.57 23.05 -11.80
C ILE A 314 -0.84 24.19 -12.49
N LYS A 315 -1.55 24.96 -13.30
CA LYS A 315 -1.13 26.26 -13.83
C LYS A 315 -2.00 27.33 -13.18
N ALA A 316 -1.34 28.29 -12.52
CA ALA A 316 -1.96 29.49 -11.97
C ALA A 316 -1.60 30.70 -12.85
N GLU A 317 -2.61 31.49 -13.19
CA GLU A 317 -2.49 32.69 -14.02
C GLU A 317 -3.22 33.84 -13.30
N ALA A 318 -2.60 35.01 -13.19
CA ALA A 318 -3.23 36.17 -12.56
C ALA A 318 -2.68 37.49 -13.09
N ASP A 319 -3.49 38.53 -12.98
CA ASP A 319 -3.15 39.89 -13.40
C ASP A 319 -2.88 40.78 -12.19
N GLN A 320 -1.82 41.59 -12.28
CA GLN A 320 -1.49 42.61 -11.29
C GLN A 320 -1.48 43.98 -11.94
N HIS A 321 -2.21 44.92 -11.35
CA HIS A 321 -2.24 46.30 -11.79
C HIS A 321 -1.15 47.11 -11.07
N MET A 322 -0.31 47.78 -11.84
CA MET A 322 0.79 48.60 -11.36
C MET A 322 0.46 50.08 -11.57
N ASN A 323 0.32 50.83 -10.47
CA ASN A 323 0.17 52.29 -10.57
C ASN A 323 1.49 52.91 -11.03
N SER A 324 1.45 53.60 -12.17
CA SER A 324 2.57 54.36 -12.70
C SER A 324 2.41 55.85 -12.37
N ALA A 325 3.49 56.52 -12.00
CA ALA A 325 3.47 57.99 -11.89
C ALA A 325 3.49 58.70 -13.26
N GLN A 326 3.84 57.95 -14.32
CA GLN A 326 4.00 58.45 -15.69
C GLN A 326 2.76 58.17 -16.55
N ASP A 327 1.98 57.16 -16.18
CA ASP A 327 0.72 56.80 -16.83
C ASP A 327 -0.39 56.75 -15.78
N ALA A 328 -1.37 57.66 -15.90
CA ALA A 328 -2.52 57.71 -15.01
C ALA A 328 -3.35 56.42 -15.02
N ASN A 329 -3.27 55.64 -16.11
CA ASN A 329 -3.95 54.37 -16.25
C ASN A 329 -3.14 53.17 -15.74
N GLY A 330 -1.89 53.38 -15.29
CA GLY A 330 -1.01 52.28 -14.86
C GLY A 330 -0.72 51.27 -15.97
N TYR A 331 -0.22 50.09 -15.59
CA TYR A 331 -0.08 48.96 -16.52
C TYR A 331 -0.41 47.65 -15.82
N THR A 332 -0.97 46.69 -16.57
CA THR A 332 -1.29 45.36 -16.07
C THR A 332 -0.20 44.39 -16.50
N ILE A 333 0.36 43.68 -15.53
CA ILE A 333 1.31 42.59 -15.80
C ILE A 333 0.56 41.27 -15.62
N HIS A 334 0.74 40.35 -16.56
CA HIS A 334 0.24 38.99 -16.49
C HIS A 334 1.35 38.06 -16.00
N ALA A 335 1.08 37.23 -14.99
CA ALA A 335 2.02 36.26 -14.50
C ALA A 335 1.44 34.85 -14.51
N VAL A 336 2.32 33.90 -14.80
CA VAL A 336 2.00 32.48 -14.92
C VAL A 336 3.02 31.68 -14.13
N ALA A 337 2.56 30.75 -13.31
CA ALA A 337 3.39 29.73 -12.70
C ALA A 337 2.71 28.38 -12.80
N CYS A 338 3.52 27.33 -12.85
CA CYS A 338 3.04 25.95 -12.79
C CYS A 338 3.69 25.24 -11.61
N ALA A 339 2.94 24.32 -11.00
CA ALA A 339 3.45 23.51 -9.91
C ALA A 339 3.04 22.04 -10.05
N GLN A 340 3.94 21.17 -9.64
CA GLN A 340 3.74 19.73 -9.56
C GLN A 340 3.32 19.37 -8.12
N PRO A 341 2.24 18.59 -7.93
CA PRO A 341 1.85 18.09 -6.62
C PRO A 341 2.83 17.02 -6.10
N ALA A 342 2.84 16.84 -4.78
CA ALA A 342 3.63 15.80 -4.11
C ALA A 342 2.77 14.59 -3.79
N ASN A 343 3.43 13.43 -3.67
CA ASN A 343 2.92 12.31 -2.87
C ASN A 343 3.49 12.42 -1.46
N VAL A 344 2.62 12.50 -0.46
CA VAL A 344 3.00 12.19 0.92
C VAL A 344 3.18 10.68 1.02
N ALA A 345 4.39 10.16 0.79
CA ALA A 345 4.62 8.73 0.83
C ALA A 345 4.55 8.19 2.28
N ASP A 346 3.45 7.54 2.64
CA ASP A 346 3.30 6.80 3.89
C ASP A 346 3.64 5.31 3.68
N PRO A 347 4.31 4.59 4.61
CA PRO A 347 4.39 3.14 4.58
C PRO A 347 3.00 2.50 4.36
N ARG A 348 2.88 1.91 3.16
CA ARG A 348 1.74 1.13 2.69
C ARG A 348 1.37 0.02 3.69
N PRO A 349 0.10 -0.40 3.74
CA PRO A 349 -0.35 -1.49 4.60
C PRO A 349 0.57 -2.69 4.53
N ALA A 350 0.78 -3.35 5.67
CA ALA A 350 1.24 -4.72 5.66
C ALA A 350 0.33 -5.52 4.70
N PRO A 351 0.90 -6.22 3.69
CA PRO A 351 0.07 -6.91 2.69
C PRO A 351 -0.80 -8.02 3.28
N GLY A 352 -0.53 -8.39 4.53
CA GLY A 352 -1.03 -9.59 5.14
C GLY A 352 -0.30 -10.81 4.63
N ALA A 353 -0.74 -11.97 5.08
CA ALA A 353 -0.23 -13.26 4.66
C ALA A 353 -1.17 -13.92 3.66
N LEU A 354 -0.57 -14.51 2.62
CA LEU A 354 -1.17 -15.61 1.88
C LEU A 354 -0.84 -16.89 2.62
N SER A 355 -1.84 -17.72 2.90
CA SER A 355 -1.65 -18.96 3.63
C SER A 355 -2.25 -20.16 2.93
N PHE A 356 -1.59 -21.31 3.09
CA PHE A 356 -2.10 -22.62 2.71
C PHE A 356 -2.25 -23.46 3.95
N SER A 357 -3.48 -23.88 4.29
CA SER A 357 -3.74 -24.68 5.48
C SER A 357 -4.15 -26.11 5.13
N PHE A 358 -3.52 -27.05 5.82
CA PHE A 358 -3.65 -28.50 5.65
C PHE A 358 -3.98 -29.15 7.00
N PRO A 359 -5.12 -28.82 7.65
CA PRO A 359 -5.46 -29.38 8.96
C PRO A 359 -5.54 -30.91 8.99
N ASP A 360 -5.77 -31.55 7.83
CA ASP A 360 -5.89 -33.01 7.66
C ASP A 360 -4.66 -33.64 6.96
N GLY A 361 -3.55 -32.90 6.87
CA GLY A 361 -2.32 -33.31 6.20
C GLY A 361 -2.19 -32.76 4.79
N ILE A 362 -0.95 -32.58 4.34
CA ILE A 362 -0.64 -32.01 3.01
C ILE A 362 -0.90 -33.08 1.95
N PRO A 363 -1.80 -32.84 0.96
CA PRO A 363 -1.97 -33.75 -0.15
C PRO A 363 -0.70 -33.76 -1.03
N PRO A 364 -0.11 -34.93 -1.35
CA PRO A 364 1.11 -35.04 -2.16
C PRO A 364 0.97 -34.44 -3.57
N GLU A 365 -0.26 -34.33 -4.05
CA GLU A 365 -0.57 -33.72 -5.35
C GLU A 365 -0.27 -32.21 -5.36
N ILE A 366 -0.15 -31.55 -4.21
CA ILE A 366 0.20 -30.13 -4.11
C ILE A 366 1.49 -29.98 -3.31
N THR A 367 2.54 -29.58 -4.01
CA THR A 367 3.87 -29.40 -3.45
C THR A 367 4.19 -27.93 -3.20
N LYS A 368 3.55 -27.00 -3.91
CA LYS A 368 3.80 -25.55 -3.83
C LYS A 368 2.58 -24.75 -4.31
N PRO A 369 2.51 -23.43 -4.04
CA PRO A 369 1.39 -22.60 -4.48
C PRO A 369 1.13 -22.64 -5.98
N GLY A 370 2.18 -22.72 -6.81
CA GLY A 370 2.05 -22.79 -8.28
C GLY A 370 1.30 -24.02 -8.80
N ASP A 371 1.18 -25.08 -8.01
CA ASP A 371 0.44 -26.27 -8.42
C ASP A 371 -1.07 -26.00 -8.54
N MET A 372 -1.58 -24.93 -7.91
CA MET A 372 -2.96 -24.44 -8.07
C MET A 372 -3.25 -23.92 -9.49
N LEU A 373 -2.21 -23.52 -10.24
CA LEU A 373 -2.35 -22.92 -11.56
C LEU A 373 -2.45 -23.95 -12.69
N THR A 374 -2.24 -25.24 -12.38
CA THR A 374 -2.14 -26.31 -13.39
C THR A 374 -2.93 -27.54 -12.99
N ASP A 375 -3.48 -28.22 -13.98
CA ASP A 375 -4.03 -29.56 -13.78
C ASP A 375 -2.94 -30.60 -14.01
N SER A 376 -2.88 -31.59 -13.13
CA SER A 376 -2.14 -32.82 -13.39
C SER A 376 -2.70 -33.97 -12.56
N GLY A 377 -2.78 -35.15 -13.17
CA GLY A 377 -3.26 -36.36 -12.52
C GLY A 377 -4.68 -36.20 -11.96
N ASN A 378 -4.80 -36.21 -10.63
CA ASN A 378 -6.06 -36.30 -9.91
C ASN A 378 -6.56 -34.95 -9.35
N ARG A 379 -6.04 -33.83 -9.90
CA ARG A 379 -6.43 -32.45 -9.53
C ARG A 379 -7.32 -31.85 -10.61
N VAL A 380 -8.39 -31.18 -10.19
CA VAL A 380 -9.36 -30.54 -11.09
C VAL A 380 -9.45 -29.03 -10.83
N PHE A 381 -8.31 -28.36 -10.69
CA PHE A 381 -8.29 -26.93 -10.33
C PHE A 381 -8.68 -26.03 -11.51
N ASN A 382 -8.32 -26.40 -12.73
CA ASN A 382 -8.57 -25.64 -13.95
C ASN A 382 -9.54 -26.37 -14.89
N ASP A 383 -10.12 -27.48 -14.43
CA ASP A 383 -11.18 -28.19 -15.13
C ASP A 383 -12.51 -27.42 -15.02
N ASN A 384 -13.31 -27.53 -16.07
CA ASN A 384 -14.63 -26.91 -16.20
C ASN A 384 -15.76 -27.96 -16.18
N SER A 385 -15.44 -29.23 -15.90
CA SER A 385 -16.43 -30.28 -15.75
C SER A 385 -17.30 -30.06 -14.51
N SER A 386 -18.48 -30.69 -14.46
CA SER A 386 -19.38 -30.60 -13.30
C SER A 386 -18.78 -31.20 -12.02
N GLN A 387 -17.72 -32.01 -12.14
CA GLN A 387 -16.94 -32.53 -11.00
C GLN A 387 -15.95 -31.50 -10.44
N ALA A 388 -15.72 -30.39 -11.13
CA ALA A 388 -14.83 -29.29 -10.74
C ALA A 388 -15.59 -28.03 -10.33
N ALA A 389 -16.90 -28.16 -10.06
CA ALA A 389 -17.78 -27.03 -9.73
C ALA A 389 -17.21 -26.24 -8.55
N THR A 390 -16.70 -25.05 -8.85
CA THR A 390 -16.12 -24.12 -7.90
C THR A 390 -17.09 -22.97 -7.68
N SER A 391 -17.41 -22.63 -6.44
CA SER A 391 -18.25 -21.46 -6.15
C SER A 391 -17.46 -20.16 -6.28
N PHE A 392 -18.17 -19.05 -6.49
CA PHE A 392 -17.61 -17.70 -6.44
C PHE A 392 -18.63 -16.86 -5.69
N SER A 393 -18.42 -16.74 -4.40
CA SER A 393 -19.43 -16.28 -3.43
C SER A 393 -18.83 -15.24 -2.48
N TYR A 394 -19.67 -14.64 -1.65
CA TYR A 394 -19.26 -13.68 -0.64
C TYR A 394 -20.16 -13.75 0.60
N SER A 395 -19.67 -13.25 1.73
CA SER A 395 -20.49 -13.12 2.92
C SER A 395 -21.41 -11.89 2.83
N SER A 396 -22.71 -12.07 3.07
CA SER A 396 -23.73 -11.03 3.08
C SER A 396 -24.36 -10.92 4.47
N GLY A 397 -24.64 -9.69 4.92
CA GLY A 397 -25.25 -9.44 6.23
C GLY A 397 -24.28 -9.57 7.42
N GLY A 398 -22.99 -9.28 7.20
CA GLY A 398 -21.92 -9.38 8.20
C GLY A 398 -20.93 -10.52 7.95
N ASP A 399 -20.09 -10.81 8.94
CA ASP A 399 -19.10 -11.88 8.89
C ASP A 399 -19.76 -13.26 9.06
N PHE A 400 -19.57 -14.16 8.11
CA PHE A 400 -20.17 -15.48 8.15
C PHE A 400 -19.22 -16.54 8.74
N PRO A 401 -19.71 -17.46 9.61
CA PRO A 401 -21.08 -17.56 10.13
C PRO A 401 -21.32 -16.79 11.44
N TYR A 402 -20.37 -15.95 11.85
CA TYR A 402 -20.32 -15.38 13.21
C TYR A 402 -21.43 -14.35 13.48
N THR A 403 -21.74 -13.51 12.50
CA THR A 403 -22.74 -12.45 12.60
C THR A 403 -24.14 -13.05 12.44
N SER A 404 -25.04 -12.72 13.37
CA SER A 404 -26.42 -13.20 13.33
C SER A 404 -27.12 -12.76 12.04
N GLY A 405 -27.69 -13.70 11.30
CA GLY A 405 -28.36 -13.44 10.03
C GLY A 405 -27.44 -13.33 8.81
N SER A 406 -26.12 -13.48 8.99
CA SER A 406 -25.19 -13.55 7.86
C SER A 406 -25.41 -14.81 7.03
N THR A 407 -25.14 -14.73 5.73
CA THR A 407 -25.27 -15.84 4.77
C THR A 407 -24.17 -15.77 3.72
N ILE A 408 -23.78 -16.92 3.16
CA ILE A 408 -23.01 -16.94 1.92
C ILE A 408 -23.95 -16.72 0.74
N ALA A 409 -23.63 -15.73 -0.10
CA ALA A 409 -24.36 -15.40 -1.31
C ALA A 409 -23.45 -15.56 -2.54
N ASP A 410 -23.99 -16.12 -3.62
CA ASP A 410 -23.26 -16.25 -4.87
C ASP A 410 -23.20 -14.92 -5.63
N TYR A 411 -22.08 -14.69 -6.31
CA TYR A 411 -22.05 -13.63 -7.31
C TYR A 411 -22.91 -14.01 -8.51
N ALA A 412 -23.60 -13.01 -9.08
CA ALA A 412 -24.48 -13.22 -10.23
C ALA A 412 -23.71 -13.79 -11.45
N SER A 413 -22.43 -13.48 -11.58
CA SER A 413 -21.56 -14.02 -12.62
C SER A 413 -20.09 -13.92 -12.21
N PHE A 414 -19.27 -14.78 -12.83
CA PHE A 414 -17.82 -14.66 -12.76
C PHE A 414 -17.36 -13.38 -13.49
N PRO A 415 -16.58 -12.50 -12.85
CA PRO A 415 -16.35 -11.14 -13.37
C PRO A 415 -15.32 -11.08 -14.52
N TYR A 416 -14.72 -12.21 -14.89
CA TYR A 416 -13.65 -12.28 -15.88
C TYR A 416 -14.13 -12.90 -17.18
N SER A 417 -14.45 -12.04 -18.15
CA SER A 417 -14.86 -12.46 -19.49
C SER A 417 -13.81 -13.36 -20.13
N GLY A 418 -14.26 -14.47 -20.71
CA GLY A 418 -13.39 -15.46 -21.37
C GLY A 418 -12.66 -16.42 -20.43
N LEU A 419 -12.81 -16.27 -19.11
CA LEU A 419 -12.30 -17.21 -18.13
C LEU A 419 -13.44 -18.04 -17.54
N THR A 420 -13.17 -19.31 -17.26
CA THR A 420 -14.12 -20.16 -16.54
C THR A 420 -13.99 -19.98 -15.03
N GLN A 421 -15.11 -20.08 -14.32
CA GLN A 421 -15.15 -20.15 -12.87
C GLN A 421 -14.66 -21.53 -12.39
N ASN A 422 -13.36 -21.61 -12.11
CA ASN A 422 -12.69 -22.79 -11.56
C ASN A 422 -11.72 -22.39 -10.43
N THR A 423 -11.31 -23.35 -9.62
CA THR A 423 -10.47 -23.10 -8.42
C THR A 423 -9.16 -22.40 -8.74
N GLY A 424 -8.54 -22.73 -9.88
CA GLY A 424 -7.31 -22.10 -10.33
C GLY A 424 -7.52 -20.61 -10.61
N ASN A 425 -8.61 -20.23 -11.29
CA ASN A 425 -8.92 -18.83 -11.57
C ASN A 425 -9.37 -18.05 -10.32
N VAL A 426 -10.07 -18.69 -9.39
CA VAL A 426 -10.36 -18.09 -8.09
C VAL A 426 -9.08 -17.87 -7.28
N PHE A 427 -8.17 -18.85 -7.27
CA PHE A 427 -6.88 -18.71 -6.62
C PHE A 427 -6.03 -17.61 -7.27
N ARG A 428 -6.02 -17.49 -8.61
CA ARG A 428 -5.36 -16.39 -9.31
C ARG A 428 -5.88 -15.03 -8.85
N GLN A 429 -7.19 -14.89 -8.64
CA GLN A 429 -7.76 -13.67 -8.09
C GLN A 429 -7.22 -13.39 -6.68
N ALA A 430 -7.32 -14.38 -5.79
CA ALA A 430 -6.90 -14.23 -4.39
C ALA A 430 -5.39 -13.99 -4.23
N LEU A 431 -4.58 -14.57 -5.12
CA LEU A 431 -3.14 -14.34 -5.22
C LEU A 431 -2.84 -12.90 -5.67
N TYR A 432 -3.55 -12.45 -6.71
CA TYR A 432 -3.41 -11.10 -7.24
C TYR A 432 -3.80 -10.05 -6.20
N ASP A 433 -4.91 -10.22 -5.48
CA ASP A 433 -5.34 -9.25 -4.47
C ASP A 433 -4.36 -9.16 -3.29
N TRP A 434 -3.73 -10.26 -2.91
CA TRP A 434 -2.64 -10.25 -1.93
C TRP A 434 -1.41 -9.48 -2.46
N TRP A 435 -0.93 -9.77 -3.68
CA TRP A 435 0.19 -9.03 -4.30
C TRP A 435 -0.10 -7.53 -4.44
N LYS A 436 -1.33 -7.19 -4.84
CA LYS A 436 -1.79 -5.81 -5.00
C LYS A 436 -1.63 -4.99 -3.72
N ARG A 437 -1.72 -5.60 -2.54
CA ARG A 437 -1.49 -4.91 -1.26
C ARG A 437 -0.01 -4.60 -0.99
N ALA A 438 0.92 -5.42 -1.48
CA ALA A 438 2.37 -5.12 -1.41
C ALA A 438 2.74 -3.88 -2.23
N GLY A 439 1.95 -3.60 -3.26
CA GLY A 439 2.15 -2.48 -4.14
C GLY A 439 3.42 -2.61 -4.98
N THR A 440 3.95 -1.48 -5.43
CA THR A 440 5.17 -1.38 -6.24
C THR A 440 6.47 -1.88 -5.58
N LYS A 441 6.42 -2.40 -4.35
CA LYS A 441 7.60 -2.91 -3.62
C LYS A 441 7.82 -4.40 -3.85
N LEU A 442 6.79 -5.16 -4.25
CA LEU A 442 6.87 -6.60 -4.39
C LEU A 442 8.06 -7.01 -5.26
N ASN A 443 8.94 -7.85 -4.73
CA ASN A 443 10.11 -8.31 -5.45
C ASN A 443 9.69 -9.41 -6.44
N VAL A 444 9.79 -9.07 -7.73
CA VAL A 444 9.39 -9.92 -8.86
C VAL A 444 10.01 -11.33 -8.76
N ALA A 445 11.32 -11.42 -8.53
CA ALA A 445 12.01 -12.70 -8.49
C ALA A 445 11.53 -13.59 -7.34
N SER A 446 11.31 -13.03 -6.15
CA SER A 446 10.79 -13.79 -5.00
C SER A 446 9.35 -14.27 -5.22
N ALA A 447 8.50 -13.43 -5.84
CA ALA A 447 7.12 -13.79 -6.15
C ALA A 447 7.04 -14.90 -7.21
N VAL A 448 7.88 -14.82 -8.25
CA VAL A 448 7.99 -15.87 -9.27
C VAL A 448 8.54 -17.15 -8.64
N SER A 449 9.60 -17.07 -7.84
CA SER A 449 10.24 -18.21 -7.16
C SER A 449 9.26 -18.94 -6.22
N MET A 450 8.40 -18.21 -5.50
CA MET A 450 7.33 -18.80 -4.69
C MET A 450 6.42 -19.73 -5.51
N MET A 451 6.15 -19.38 -6.77
CA MET A 451 5.24 -20.12 -7.64
C MET A 451 5.94 -21.24 -8.40
N THR A 452 7.18 -21.01 -8.86
CA THR A 452 7.83 -21.89 -9.84
C THR A 452 8.96 -22.73 -9.28
N SER A 453 9.62 -22.31 -8.19
CA SER A 453 10.81 -23.01 -7.68
C SER A 453 10.45 -24.35 -7.04
N SER A 454 11.20 -25.40 -7.39
CA SER A 454 11.12 -26.71 -6.73
C SER A 454 11.71 -26.72 -5.32
N THR A 455 12.44 -25.67 -4.92
CA THR A 455 13.00 -25.54 -3.57
C THR A 455 12.00 -24.99 -2.56
N ASN A 456 10.92 -24.37 -3.03
CA ASN A 456 9.95 -23.66 -2.19
C ASN A 456 8.70 -24.51 -1.96
N THR A 457 8.92 -25.78 -1.60
CA THR A 457 7.84 -26.75 -1.38
C THR A 457 7.25 -26.66 0.02
N PHE A 458 5.99 -27.06 0.15
CA PHE A 458 5.34 -27.24 1.41
C PHE A 458 6.08 -28.29 2.24
N THR A 459 6.62 -27.83 3.36
CA THR A 459 7.39 -28.64 4.30
C THR A 459 6.46 -29.54 5.11
N GLN A 460 6.71 -30.85 5.09
CA GLN A 460 5.96 -31.76 5.96
C GLN A 460 6.24 -31.42 7.43
N PRO A 461 5.20 -31.36 8.27
CA PRO A 461 5.37 -31.15 9.70
C PRO A 461 6.07 -32.34 10.36
N ASN A 462 6.78 -32.10 11.47
CA ASN A 462 7.49 -33.12 12.25
C ASN A 462 7.00 -33.10 13.72
N PRO A 463 6.42 -34.19 14.26
CA PRO A 463 6.15 -35.47 13.59
C PRO A 463 5.04 -35.32 12.53
N ASN A 464 5.13 -36.06 11.42
CA ASN A 464 4.13 -35.96 10.33
C ASN A 464 2.80 -36.64 10.66
N MET A 465 2.81 -37.59 11.59
CA MET A 465 1.64 -38.30 12.10
C MET A 465 1.52 -38.11 13.61
N VAL A 466 0.29 -37.99 14.08
CA VAL A 466 -0.06 -37.90 15.50
C VAL A 466 -1.13 -38.92 15.85
N THR A 467 -1.18 -39.28 17.13
CA THR A 467 -2.28 -40.02 17.71
C THR A 467 -3.32 -39.03 18.21
N TRP A 468 -4.56 -39.15 17.75
CA TRP A 468 -5.64 -38.33 18.32
C TRP A 468 -6.14 -38.92 19.63
N ARG A 469 -6.55 -38.03 20.53
CA ARG A 469 -7.10 -38.36 21.84
C ARG A 469 -8.39 -37.56 22.04
N THR A 470 -9.39 -38.15 22.69
CA THR A 470 -10.59 -37.41 23.08
C THR A 470 -10.30 -36.55 24.29
N HIS A 471 -11.05 -35.48 24.49
CA HIS A 471 -11.02 -34.78 25.78
C HIS A 471 -11.70 -35.60 26.87
N ALA A 472 -11.37 -35.31 28.13
CA ALA A 472 -12.12 -35.79 29.28
C ALA A 472 -13.56 -35.28 29.18
N ILE A 473 -14.54 -36.17 29.35
CA ILE A 473 -15.95 -35.81 29.29
C ILE A 473 -16.35 -35.10 30.58
N VAL A 474 -17.33 -34.19 30.51
CA VAL A 474 -17.89 -33.56 31.71
C VAL A 474 -18.41 -34.66 32.66
N GLY A 475 -17.71 -34.86 33.78
CA GLY A 475 -18.00 -35.93 34.75
C GLY A 475 -17.15 -37.21 34.63
N SER A 476 -16.25 -37.32 33.64
CA SER A 476 -15.32 -38.45 33.49
C SER A 476 -13.90 -37.98 33.12
N PRO A 477 -12.85 -38.34 33.88
CA PRO A 477 -11.47 -37.97 33.57
C PRO A 477 -10.86 -38.79 32.42
N ILE A 478 -11.60 -39.74 31.84
CA ILE A 478 -11.05 -40.70 30.87
C ILE A 478 -10.87 -40.04 29.50
N ILE A 479 -9.63 -40.08 29.01
CA ILE A 479 -9.19 -39.67 27.67
C ILE A 479 -9.05 -40.93 26.81
N TYR A 480 -9.76 -41.01 25.69
CA TYR A 480 -9.70 -42.15 24.77
C TYR A 480 -8.74 -41.88 23.63
N THR A 481 -7.83 -42.81 23.36
CA THR A 481 -7.01 -42.78 22.15
C THR A 481 -7.83 -43.26 20.96
N LEU A 482 -7.91 -42.45 19.91
CA LEU A 482 -8.56 -42.80 18.65
C LEU A 482 -7.69 -43.81 17.90
N THR A 483 -8.28 -44.94 17.50
CA THR A 483 -7.56 -46.00 16.79
C THR A 483 -7.75 -45.82 15.28
N THR A 484 -6.66 -45.87 14.52
CA THR A 484 -6.70 -45.89 13.05
C THR A 484 -6.66 -47.31 12.50
N TYR A 485 -7.36 -47.53 11.39
CA TYR A 485 -7.30 -48.78 10.63
C TYR A 485 -7.06 -48.50 9.13
N PRO A 486 -5.92 -48.93 8.55
CA PRO A 486 -4.79 -49.58 9.23
C PRO A 486 -4.10 -48.66 10.26
N PRO A 487 -3.33 -49.19 11.23
CA PRO A 487 -2.62 -48.38 12.23
C PRO A 487 -1.50 -47.60 11.56
N GLN A 488 -1.74 -46.35 11.22
CA GLN A 488 -0.79 -45.51 10.48
C GLN A 488 -0.59 -44.11 11.10
N GLY A 489 -1.20 -43.86 12.26
CA GLY A 489 -1.31 -42.50 12.81
C GLY A 489 -2.20 -41.60 11.95
N ILE A 490 -2.33 -40.34 12.34
CA ILE A 490 -3.20 -39.38 11.66
C ILE A 490 -2.39 -38.14 11.29
N PRO A 491 -2.47 -37.62 10.05
CA PRO A 491 -1.62 -36.50 9.65
C PRO A 491 -1.75 -35.32 10.61
N ILE A 492 -0.62 -34.81 11.09
CA ILE A 492 -0.60 -33.55 11.82
C ILE A 492 -0.91 -32.41 10.83
N GLY A 493 -1.49 -31.34 11.34
CA GLY A 493 -2.01 -30.26 10.51
C GLY A 493 -0.95 -29.20 10.42
N SER A 494 -0.75 -28.63 9.23
CA SER A 494 0.17 -27.51 9.04
C SER A 494 -0.53 -26.33 8.39
N ILE A 495 0.02 -25.14 8.63
CA ILE A 495 -0.29 -23.94 7.85
C ILE A 495 1.03 -23.36 7.35
N HIS A 496 1.06 -23.07 6.05
CA HIS A 496 2.18 -22.51 5.31
C HIS A 496 1.86 -21.06 5.02
N ILE A 497 2.78 -20.16 5.34
CA ILE A 497 2.53 -18.73 5.47
C ILE A 497 3.54 -17.99 4.62
N TYR A 498 3.03 -17.24 3.65
CA TYR A 498 3.81 -16.37 2.78
C TYR A 498 3.55 -14.91 3.15
N LYS A 499 4.61 -14.14 3.38
CA LYS A 499 4.52 -12.72 3.74
C LYS A 499 5.46 -11.90 2.87
N VAL A 500 5.04 -10.71 2.50
CA VAL A 500 5.94 -9.76 1.83
C VAL A 500 6.62 -8.91 2.89
N SER A 501 7.95 -8.94 2.94
CA SER A 501 8.71 -8.08 3.86
C SER A 501 8.49 -6.60 3.48
N PRO A 502 8.05 -5.73 4.41
CA PRO A 502 7.85 -4.32 4.11
C PRO A 502 9.13 -3.58 3.72
N ALA A 503 10.29 -4.09 4.16
CA ALA A 503 11.59 -3.49 3.94
C ALA A 503 12.19 -3.83 2.57
N THR A 504 12.17 -5.11 2.19
CA THR A 504 12.83 -5.60 0.97
C THR A 504 11.85 -5.89 -0.17
N GLY A 505 10.55 -6.01 0.14
CA GLY A 505 9.53 -6.47 -0.78
C GLY A 505 9.63 -7.95 -1.13
N GLN A 506 10.55 -8.70 -0.51
CA GLN A 506 10.71 -10.12 -0.77
C GLN A 506 9.59 -10.94 -0.12
N VAL A 507 9.17 -12.00 -0.80
CA VAL A 507 8.32 -13.03 -0.21
C VAL A 507 9.16 -13.88 0.75
N THR A 508 8.67 -14.00 1.98
CA THR A 508 9.20 -14.89 3.02
C THR A 508 8.24 -16.05 3.23
N TYR A 509 8.78 -17.20 3.64
CA TYR A 509 8.01 -18.41 3.89
C TYR A 509 8.23 -18.91 5.33
N GLN A 510 7.13 -19.30 5.98
CA GLN A 510 7.10 -19.91 7.30
C GLN A 510 6.08 -21.06 7.33
N THR A 511 6.29 -22.06 8.17
CA THR A 511 5.29 -23.09 8.48
C THR A 511 5.08 -23.22 9.97
N THR A 512 3.86 -23.56 10.38
CA THR A 512 3.55 -23.90 11.78
C THR A 512 2.47 -24.97 11.84
N ILE A 513 2.39 -25.68 12.96
CA ILE A 513 1.34 -26.67 13.22
C ILE A 513 0.02 -25.94 13.46
N VAL A 514 -1.06 -26.43 12.85
CA VAL A 514 -2.41 -25.86 13.02
C VAL A 514 -3.37 -26.90 13.61
N SER A 515 -4.21 -26.44 14.53
CA SER A 515 -5.32 -27.23 15.07
C SER A 515 -6.49 -27.26 14.09
N PRO A 516 -7.21 -28.38 13.94
CA PRO A 516 -8.37 -28.47 13.06
C PRO A 516 -9.58 -27.60 13.46
N ILE A 517 -9.68 -27.17 14.73
CA ILE A 517 -10.95 -26.68 15.32
C ILE A 517 -11.16 -25.16 15.30
N LYS A 518 -10.16 -24.37 14.93
CA LYS A 518 -10.37 -22.92 14.79
C LYS A 518 -10.59 -22.53 13.34
N TYR A 519 -11.71 -21.89 13.09
CA TYR A 519 -12.25 -21.56 11.78
C TYR A 519 -12.13 -20.08 11.49
N ALA A 520 -11.63 -19.69 10.34
CA ALA A 520 -11.67 -18.30 9.94
C ALA A 520 -13.05 -17.95 9.38
N VAL A 521 -13.63 -16.82 9.82
CA VAL A 521 -14.87 -16.31 9.21
C VAL A 521 -14.62 -15.87 7.77
N ALA A 522 -15.68 -15.85 6.95
CA ALA A 522 -15.68 -15.09 5.70
C ALA A 522 -16.08 -13.65 6.01
N GLY A 523 -15.18 -12.69 5.76
CA GLY A 523 -15.45 -11.29 5.99
C GLY A 523 -16.60 -10.77 5.13
N GLU A 524 -17.40 -9.86 5.66
CA GLU A 524 -18.51 -9.27 4.91
C GLU A 524 -18.06 -8.68 3.56
N ASN A 525 -18.77 -9.02 2.48
CA ASN A 525 -18.51 -8.62 1.11
C ASN A 525 -17.11 -8.98 0.58
N GLN A 526 -16.42 -9.93 1.22
CA GLN A 526 -15.16 -10.48 0.76
C GLN A 526 -15.36 -11.84 0.05
N LEU A 527 -14.37 -12.27 -0.72
CA LEU A 527 -14.49 -13.44 -1.58
C LEU A 527 -14.36 -14.73 -0.77
N TYR A 528 -15.34 -15.61 -0.93
CA TYR A 528 -15.32 -17.00 -0.49
C TYR A 528 -15.58 -17.92 -1.67
N SER A 529 -14.88 -19.06 -1.69
CA SER A 529 -15.04 -20.07 -2.72
C SER A 529 -14.82 -21.45 -2.14
N GLU A 530 -15.58 -22.41 -2.65
CA GLU A 530 -15.43 -23.82 -2.34
C GLU A 530 -15.44 -24.66 -3.61
N ASN A 531 -14.56 -25.66 -3.65
CA ASN A 531 -14.58 -26.74 -4.63
C ASN A 531 -14.54 -28.07 -3.89
N ILE A 532 -15.66 -28.78 -3.93
CA ILE A 532 -15.83 -30.07 -3.29
C ILE A 532 -15.22 -31.15 -4.18
N GLY A 533 -14.26 -31.90 -3.65
CA GLY A 533 -13.53 -32.90 -4.42
C GLY A 533 -12.47 -32.33 -5.37
N ALA A 534 -11.94 -31.15 -5.07
CA ALA A 534 -10.87 -30.49 -5.83
C ALA A 534 -9.65 -31.41 -6.11
N ILE A 535 -9.40 -32.38 -5.21
CA ILE A 535 -8.56 -33.56 -5.48
C ILE A 535 -9.43 -34.80 -5.29
N PHE A 536 -9.81 -35.46 -6.39
CA PHE A 536 -10.78 -36.55 -6.35
C PHE A 536 -10.16 -37.90 -5.96
N SER A 537 -8.85 -38.09 -6.19
CA SER A 537 -8.13 -39.32 -5.84
C SER A 537 -6.68 -39.05 -5.45
N SER A 538 -6.46 -38.69 -4.20
CA SER A 538 -5.12 -38.54 -3.65
C SER A 538 -4.41 -39.89 -3.50
N SER A 539 -3.09 -39.87 -3.66
CA SER A 539 -2.16 -40.95 -3.34
C SER A 539 -2.12 -41.28 -1.85
N VAL A 540 -2.64 -40.40 -0.98
CA VAL A 540 -2.83 -40.72 0.44
C VAL A 540 -4.01 -41.67 0.61
N SER A 541 -3.71 -42.92 0.98
CA SER A 541 -4.70 -43.97 1.22
C SER A 541 -5.81 -43.55 2.18
N ALA A 542 -7.04 -43.97 1.88
CA ALA A 542 -8.17 -43.86 2.79
C ALA A 542 -7.92 -44.67 4.08
N PHE A 543 -8.38 -44.16 5.22
CA PHE A 543 -8.27 -44.85 6.51
C PHE A 543 -9.52 -44.68 7.34
N LYS A 544 -9.69 -45.58 8.32
CA LYS A 544 -10.81 -45.50 9.27
C LYS A 544 -10.32 -45.03 10.62
N VAL A 545 -11.14 -44.23 11.28
CA VAL A 545 -11.00 -43.89 12.69
C VAL A 545 -12.21 -44.45 13.41
N SER A 546 -11.96 -45.18 14.51
CA SER A 546 -13.03 -45.67 15.38
C SER A 546 -12.91 -45.08 16.78
N TRP A 547 -14.07 -44.80 17.37
CA TRP A 547 -14.20 -44.42 18.77
C TRP A 547 -15.48 -44.99 19.34
N THR A 548 -15.43 -45.43 20.60
CA THR A 548 -16.60 -45.94 21.31
C THR A 548 -17.04 -44.90 22.33
N PRO A 549 -18.27 -44.37 22.24
CA PRO A 549 -18.79 -43.49 23.26
C PRO A 549 -18.74 -44.17 24.63
N PRO A 550 -18.44 -43.44 25.71
CA PRO A 550 -18.34 -44.02 27.06
C PRO A 550 -19.68 -44.42 27.67
N THR A 551 -20.78 -44.20 26.95
CA THR A 551 -22.10 -44.66 27.36
C THR A 551 -22.11 -46.19 27.32
N PRO A 552 -22.41 -46.88 28.44
CA PRO A 552 -22.48 -48.34 28.46
C PRO A 552 -23.41 -48.87 27.36
N GLY A 553 -22.90 -49.77 26.53
CA GLY A 553 -23.65 -50.34 25.40
C GLY A 553 -23.66 -49.51 24.11
N ALA A 554 -22.99 -48.35 24.06
CA ALA A 554 -22.86 -47.60 22.82
C ALA A 554 -22.03 -48.36 21.78
N ALA A 555 -22.55 -48.44 20.55
CA ALA A 555 -21.81 -49.00 19.43
C ALA A 555 -20.61 -48.12 19.06
N PRO A 556 -19.46 -48.71 18.67
CA PRO A 556 -18.34 -47.97 18.11
C PRO A 556 -18.80 -47.14 16.91
N GLN A 557 -18.49 -45.85 16.95
CA GLN A 557 -18.63 -44.97 15.81
C GLN A 557 -17.39 -45.12 14.93
N VAL A 558 -17.60 -45.40 13.65
CA VAL A 558 -16.53 -45.60 12.67
C VAL A 558 -16.68 -44.62 11.53
N TYR A 559 -15.61 -43.89 11.24
CA TYR A 559 -15.55 -42.88 10.19
C TYR A 559 -14.43 -43.20 9.23
N LYS A 560 -14.69 -43.05 7.94
CA LYS A 560 -13.74 -43.28 6.86
C LYS A 560 -13.27 -41.93 6.31
N PHE A 561 -11.98 -41.66 6.46
CA PHE A 561 -11.30 -40.57 5.79
C PHE A 561 -11.02 -41.00 4.35
N LEU A 562 -11.66 -40.34 3.39
CA LEU A 562 -11.57 -40.66 1.97
C LEU A 562 -10.28 -40.12 1.39
N ASN A 563 -9.77 -40.66 0.30
CA ASN A 563 -8.62 -40.09 -0.41
C ASN A 563 -9.00 -38.85 -1.26
N THR A 564 -10.04 -38.12 -0.86
CA THR A 564 -10.57 -36.97 -1.60
C THR A 564 -10.39 -35.73 -0.73
N TYR A 565 -9.98 -34.62 -1.35
CA TYR A 565 -9.83 -33.34 -0.67
C TYR A 565 -10.69 -32.27 -1.32
N ASP A 566 -11.31 -31.46 -0.47
CA ASP A 566 -11.96 -30.21 -0.83
C ASP A 566 -10.97 -29.07 -0.75
N CYS A 567 -11.22 -28.01 -1.52
CA CYS A 567 -10.45 -26.77 -1.49
C CYS A 567 -11.39 -25.61 -1.15
N TYR A 568 -11.01 -24.82 -0.16
CA TYR A 568 -11.69 -23.59 0.23
C TYR A 568 -10.75 -22.41 0.05
N ILE A 569 -11.22 -21.33 -0.56
CA ILE A 569 -10.45 -20.10 -0.74
C ILE A 569 -11.19 -18.97 -0.06
N ARG A 570 -10.53 -18.35 0.93
CA ARG A 570 -10.95 -17.11 1.57
C ARG A 570 -10.01 -16.01 1.14
N ASP A 571 -10.55 -14.96 0.55
CA ASP A 571 -9.82 -13.75 0.22
C ASP A 571 -10.50 -12.57 0.91
N GLN A 572 -9.92 -12.20 2.05
CA GLN A 572 -10.39 -11.15 2.95
C GLN A 572 -10.12 -9.75 2.40
N VAL A 573 -9.40 -9.64 1.29
CA VAL A 573 -8.93 -8.38 0.72
C VAL A 573 -9.41 -8.16 -0.72
N TYR A 574 -10.36 -8.98 -1.18
CA TYR A 574 -10.94 -8.95 -2.53
C TYR A 574 -11.54 -7.58 -2.89
N ARG A 575 -12.33 -7.00 -1.98
CA ARG A 575 -13.01 -5.70 -2.20
C ARG A 575 -12.57 -4.67 -1.16
N PRO A 576 -11.56 -3.86 -1.49
CA PRO A 576 -11.17 -2.72 -0.67
C PRO A 576 -12.34 -1.77 -0.42
N ALA A 577 -12.47 -1.28 0.81
CA ALA A 577 -13.55 -0.40 1.25
C ALA A 577 -14.98 -0.94 1.04
N ALA A 578 -15.16 -2.27 1.02
CA ALA A 578 -16.46 -2.94 1.06
C ALA A 578 -16.65 -3.79 2.32
N GLY A 579 -17.90 -3.91 2.76
CA GLY A 579 -18.29 -4.65 3.97
C GLY A 579 -17.79 -4.01 5.26
N ALA A 580 -18.09 -4.67 6.38
CA ALA A 580 -17.75 -4.23 7.74
C ALA A 580 -16.26 -3.89 7.88
N HIS A 581 -15.37 -4.66 7.27
CA HIS A 581 -13.92 -4.54 7.46
C HIS A 581 -13.18 -3.87 6.30
N SER A 582 -13.89 -3.40 5.27
CA SER A 582 -13.28 -2.67 4.15
C SER A 582 -12.15 -3.41 3.42
N GLY A 583 -12.21 -4.74 3.37
CA GLY A 583 -11.18 -5.56 2.72
C GLY A 583 -9.82 -5.54 3.45
N GLU A 584 -9.83 -5.42 4.78
CA GLU A 584 -8.62 -5.55 5.60
C GLU A 584 -8.30 -7.02 5.94
N PRO A 585 -7.01 -7.38 6.10
CA PRO A 585 -6.61 -8.70 6.56
C PRO A 585 -7.20 -9.02 7.94
N MET A 586 -7.67 -10.25 8.09
CA MET A 586 -8.26 -10.75 9.33
C MET A 586 -7.21 -10.91 10.43
N ASP A 587 -7.58 -10.61 11.67
CA ASP A 587 -6.76 -10.87 12.85
C ASP A 587 -6.59 -12.37 13.06
N TYR A 588 -5.47 -12.92 12.60
CA TYR A 588 -5.19 -14.33 12.72
C TYR A 588 -3.82 -14.55 13.36
N PRO A 589 -3.77 -14.88 14.67
CA PRO A 589 -2.50 -14.97 15.41
C PRO A 589 -1.46 -15.92 14.83
N LEU A 590 -1.89 -16.99 14.13
CA LEU A 590 -0.97 -17.93 13.51
C LEU A 590 -0.20 -17.33 12.34
N VAL A 591 -0.79 -16.36 11.62
CA VAL A 591 -0.12 -15.65 10.53
C VAL A 591 0.38 -14.27 10.95
N ALA A 592 -0.15 -13.67 12.01
CA ALA A 592 0.20 -12.35 12.51
C ALA A 592 1.54 -12.27 13.28
N GLN A 593 2.34 -13.34 13.30
CA GLN A 593 3.64 -13.32 13.96
C GLN A 593 4.53 -12.22 13.35
N ALA A 594 5.04 -11.33 14.21
CA ALA A 594 5.92 -10.24 13.84
C ALA A 594 7.18 -10.75 13.13
N GLU A 595 7.73 -9.95 12.21
CA GLU A 595 9.12 -10.14 11.77
C GLU A 595 9.98 -10.22 13.04
N GLN A 596 10.79 -11.28 13.18
CA GLN A 596 11.72 -11.41 14.31
C GLN A 596 12.82 -10.35 14.19
N GLY A 597 12.53 -9.11 14.59
CA GLY A 597 13.48 -8.03 14.75
C GLY A 597 14.00 -7.97 16.18
N LYS A 598 15.22 -8.48 16.41
CA LYS A 598 16.17 -8.10 17.49
C LYS A 598 15.58 -7.86 18.90
N ALA A 599 14.88 -8.83 19.49
CA ALA A 599 14.65 -8.84 20.94
C ALA A 599 15.75 -9.66 21.64
N GLY A 600 16.47 -9.03 22.58
CA GLY A 600 17.64 -9.59 23.24
C GLY A 600 17.41 -10.94 23.93
N ASN A 601 18.43 -11.81 23.85
CA ASN A 601 18.73 -12.97 24.68
C ASN A 601 17.57 -13.58 25.47
N LYS A 602 16.65 -14.26 24.77
CA LYS A 602 16.01 -15.47 25.33
C LYS A 602 15.52 -16.38 24.20
N THR A 603 16.40 -17.28 23.79
CA THR A 603 16.15 -18.34 22.83
C THR A 603 15.06 -19.28 23.38
N ILE A 604 13.88 -19.27 22.78
CA ILE A 604 12.90 -20.36 22.92
C ILE A 604 13.14 -21.28 21.71
N PRO A 605 13.51 -22.56 21.91
CA PRO A 605 13.80 -23.44 20.78
C PRO A 605 12.48 -23.90 20.14
N CYS A 606 12.17 -23.31 18.99
CA CYS A 606 11.48 -23.97 17.90
C CYS A 606 12.36 -23.73 16.66
N THR A 607 13.16 -24.71 16.27
CA THR A 607 14.28 -24.60 15.32
C THR A 607 13.88 -24.46 13.84
N SER A 608 12.78 -23.75 13.55
CA SER A 608 12.40 -23.37 12.18
C SER A 608 11.66 -22.02 12.08
N GLY A 609 11.76 -21.16 13.10
CA GLY A 609 11.13 -19.83 13.12
C GLY A 609 11.86 -18.72 12.34
N GLN A 610 12.92 -19.03 11.59
CA GLN A 610 13.54 -18.04 10.70
C GLN A 610 12.81 -18.04 9.36
N GLY A 611 12.09 -16.95 9.06
CA GLY A 611 11.47 -16.77 7.75
C GLY A 611 12.55 -16.88 6.67
N LEU A 612 12.37 -17.80 5.73
CA LEU A 612 13.29 -17.96 4.61
C LEU A 612 12.96 -16.89 3.57
N GLU A 613 13.93 -16.02 3.28
CA GLU A 613 13.87 -15.07 2.17
C GLU A 613 13.96 -15.83 0.84
N LEU A 614 12.85 -15.88 0.10
CA LEU A 614 12.79 -16.59 -1.17
C LEU A 614 13.59 -15.83 -2.24
N GLY A 615 14.61 -16.47 -2.82
CA GLY A 615 15.43 -15.92 -3.91
C GLY A 615 16.80 -15.37 -3.49
N SER A 616 17.26 -15.58 -2.25
CA SER A 616 18.64 -15.29 -1.83
C SER A 616 19.61 -16.44 -2.22
N PRO A 617 20.91 -16.16 -2.43
CA PRO A 617 21.88 -17.18 -2.88
C PRO A 617 22.27 -18.26 -1.83
N ASN A 618 21.71 -18.23 -0.61
CA ASN A 618 22.06 -19.16 0.49
C ASN A 618 20.86 -20.04 0.91
N ILE A 619 20.24 -20.74 -0.02
CA ILE A 619 19.14 -21.67 0.26
C ILE A 619 19.72 -23.07 0.51
N GLY A 620 19.93 -23.40 1.79
CA GLY A 620 20.31 -24.74 2.25
C GLY A 620 19.79 -24.98 3.66
N CYS A 621 18.94 -25.99 3.84
CA CYS A 621 18.31 -26.34 5.11
C CYS A 621 19.13 -27.43 5.84
N ASP A 622 20.20 -27.05 6.52
CA ASP A 622 20.87 -27.93 7.49
C ASP A 622 20.48 -27.49 8.91
N GLY A 623 19.37 -28.04 9.41
CA GLY A 623 18.96 -27.88 10.81
C GLY A 623 19.10 -29.21 11.54
N ASP A 624 19.86 -29.20 12.64
CA ASP A 624 19.96 -30.35 13.54
C ASP A 624 18.57 -30.76 14.08
N PRO A 625 18.31 -32.06 14.29
CA PRO A 625 17.09 -32.51 14.96
C PRO A 625 17.00 -31.88 16.36
N PRO A 626 15.80 -31.47 16.81
CA PRO A 626 15.62 -30.83 18.11
C PRO A 626 16.05 -31.76 19.26
N PRO A 627 16.52 -31.20 20.40
CA PRO A 627 16.70 -31.97 21.61
C PRO A 627 15.38 -32.61 22.03
N VAL A 628 15.45 -33.88 22.44
CA VAL A 628 14.30 -34.63 22.99
C VAL A 628 13.71 -33.85 24.17
N PRO A 629 12.41 -33.51 24.19
CA PRO A 629 11.78 -32.86 25.33
C PRO A 629 11.77 -33.79 26.56
N ASP A 630 11.91 -33.20 27.75
CA ASP A 630 11.82 -33.91 29.03
C ASP A 630 10.56 -34.81 29.11
N PRO A 631 10.66 -36.01 29.73
CA PRO A 631 9.54 -36.91 29.89
C PRO A 631 8.49 -36.33 30.86
N VAL A 632 7.32 -36.04 30.30
CA VAL A 632 5.99 -35.91 30.94
C VAL A 632 5.78 -34.71 31.90
N PRO A 633 4.83 -33.80 31.58
CA PRO A 633 4.20 -32.95 32.59
C PRO A 633 3.31 -33.79 33.51
N ASP A 634 3.53 -33.62 34.82
CA ASP A 634 2.71 -34.12 35.92
C ASP A 634 1.19 -34.08 35.61
N PRO A 635 0.46 -35.23 35.67
CA PRO A 635 -0.99 -35.29 35.46
C PRO A 635 -1.81 -34.45 36.46
N GLY A 636 -1.17 -33.83 37.45
CA GLY A 636 -1.79 -32.91 38.42
C GLY A 636 -1.84 -31.43 38.02
N LYS A 637 -1.17 -30.96 36.96
CA LYS A 637 -1.08 -29.52 36.65
C LYS A 637 -1.69 -29.14 35.30
N GLY A 638 -2.95 -28.70 35.39
CA GLY A 638 -3.67 -28.02 34.30
C GLY A 638 -4.76 -28.89 33.73
N LYS A 639 -6.00 -28.69 34.19
CA LYS A 639 -7.18 -29.11 33.45
C LYS A 639 -7.15 -28.36 32.11
N HIS A 640 -6.67 -29.00 31.06
CA HIS A 640 -6.97 -28.57 29.70
C HIS A 640 -8.49 -28.74 29.54
N ASN A 641 -9.24 -27.64 29.70
CA ASN A 641 -10.66 -27.56 29.37
C ASN A 641 -10.86 -27.61 27.84
N GLY A 642 -10.19 -28.53 27.16
CA GLY A 642 -10.37 -28.71 25.72
C GLY A 642 -11.63 -29.51 25.42
N LEU A 643 -12.09 -29.42 24.18
CA LEU A 643 -13.44 -29.75 23.76
C LEU A 643 -13.45 -31.09 23.03
N PRO A 644 -14.50 -31.93 23.14
CA PRO A 644 -14.51 -33.27 22.56
C PRO A 644 -14.21 -33.22 21.04
N PRO A 645 -13.55 -34.25 20.47
CA PRO A 645 -13.39 -34.32 19.03
C PRO A 645 -14.77 -34.40 18.38
N ALA A 646 -15.11 -33.41 17.56
CA ALA A 646 -16.39 -33.37 16.86
C ALA A 646 -16.21 -33.78 15.41
N ILE A 647 -17.13 -34.61 14.95
CA ILE A 647 -17.26 -34.92 13.53
C ILE A 647 -18.49 -34.16 13.08
N VAL A 648 -18.23 -33.14 12.26
CA VAL A 648 -19.20 -32.12 11.89
C VAL A 648 -19.63 -32.35 10.44
N LYS A 649 -20.53 -31.53 9.91
CA LYS A 649 -20.86 -31.59 8.48
C LYS A 649 -19.63 -31.23 7.64
N GLN A 650 -19.57 -31.72 6.40
CA GLN A 650 -18.56 -31.30 5.42
C GLN A 650 -18.80 -29.83 5.06
N SER A 651 -18.29 -28.93 5.90
CA SER A 651 -18.42 -27.48 5.83
C SER A 651 -17.09 -26.87 6.31
N ASP A 652 -16.64 -25.82 5.63
CA ASP A 652 -15.47 -25.06 6.06
C ASP A 652 -15.72 -24.27 7.35
N PHE A 653 -16.97 -24.06 7.75
CA PHE A 653 -17.32 -23.25 8.93
C PHE A 653 -17.93 -24.04 10.09
N ALA A 654 -18.21 -25.34 9.91
CA ALA A 654 -18.87 -26.19 10.92
C ALA A 654 -20.18 -25.61 11.48
N GLU A 655 -20.96 -24.96 10.62
CA GLU A 655 -22.23 -24.31 10.97
C GLU A 655 -23.17 -25.24 11.75
N GLY A 656 -23.85 -24.66 12.74
CA GLY A 656 -24.81 -25.38 13.59
C GLY A 656 -24.21 -26.48 14.46
N THR A 657 -22.88 -26.68 14.43
CA THR A 657 -22.20 -27.69 15.24
C THR A 657 -21.54 -27.09 16.46
N TYR A 658 -20.95 -25.90 16.33
CA TYR A 658 -20.31 -25.19 17.43
C TYR A 658 -21.03 -23.89 17.77
N PRO A 659 -20.99 -23.45 19.03
CA PRO A 659 -21.40 -22.10 19.40
C PRO A 659 -20.59 -21.04 18.64
N LEU A 660 -21.26 -20.03 18.10
CA LEU A 660 -20.66 -18.87 17.42
C LEU A 660 -19.93 -17.99 18.45
N THR A 661 -18.75 -18.43 18.85
CA THR A 661 -17.92 -17.76 19.88
C THR A 661 -16.47 -17.68 19.44
N PRO A 662 -15.69 -16.72 19.96
CA PRO A 662 -14.25 -16.57 19.65
C PRO A 662 -13.39 -17.80 20.03
N ALA A 663 -13.93 -18.77 20.76
CA ALA A 663 -13.25 -20.03 21.04
C ALA A 663 -13.07 -20.90 19.79
N TYR A 664 -14.03 -20.84 18.86
CA TYR A 664 -14.08 -21.68 17.64
C TYR A 664 -13.82 -20.90 16.36
N TYR A 665 -14.08 -19.59 16.36
CA TYR A 665 -13.94 -18.75 15.17
C TYR A 665 -12.87 -17.69 15.38
N TYR A 666 -11.95 -17.56 14.42
CA TYR A 666 -11.15 -16.37 14.26
C TYR A 666 -12.04 -15.28 13.68
N ILE A 667 -12.13 -14.17 14.40
CA ILE A 667 -12.98 -13.04 14.09
C ILE A 667 -12.11 -11.78 13.97
N TYR A 668 -12.63 -10.77 13.29
CA TYR A 668 -12.03 -9.45 13.29
C TYR A 668 -12.10 -8.81 14.67
N SER A 669 -11.03 -8.10 15.04
CA SER A 669 -11.06 -7.17 16.16
C SER A 669 -12.00 -6.02 15.83
N THR A 670 -12.92 -5.74 16.75
CA THR A 670 -13.88 -4.64 16.64
C THR A 670 -13.56 -3.59 17.70
N GLY A 671 -13.72 -2.30 17.36
CA GLY A 671 -13.54 -1.21 18.31
C GLY A 671 -13.07 0.09 17.65
N PRO A 672 -13.23 1.24 18.33
CA PRO A 672 -12.70 2.51 17.85
C PRO A 672 -11.18 2.53 18.00
N GLY A 673 -10.46 2.93 16.96
CA GLY A 673 -9.01 3.09 16.99
C GLY A 673 -8.47 3.71 15.70
N THR A 674 -7.33 4.39 15.79
CA THR A 674 -6.75 5.10 14.64
C THR A 674 -6.07 4.16 13.65
N VAL A 675 -5.43 3.05 14.08
CA VAL A 675 -4.72 2.11 13.20
C VAL A 675 -5.04 0.68 13.59
N ARG A 676 -5.60 -0.11 12.66
CA ARG A 676 -5.91 -1.54 12.91
C ARG A 676 -4.61 -2.31 13.19
N PRO A 677 -4.57 -3.23 14.18
CA PRO A 677 -3.37 -4.01 14.47
C PRO A 677 -2.79 -4.72 13.23
N THR A 678 -3.64 -5.32 12.39
CA THR A 678 -3.20 -6.03 11.16
C THR A 678 -2.56 -5.14 10.11
N TYR A 679 -2.82 -3.82 10.14
CA TYR A 679 -2.11 -2.85 9.31
C TYR A 679 -0.62 -2.81 9.66
N GLN A 680 -0.28 -3.06 10.94
CA GLN A 680 1.08 -3.04 11.47
C GLN A 680 1.68 -4.45 11.66
N THR A 681 0.88 -5.46 11.99
CA THR A 681 1.38 -6.77 12.46
C THR A 681 1.17 -7.94 11.50
N ASN A 682 0.81 -7.69 10.22
CA ASN A 682 0.29 -8.69 9.28
C ASN A 682 -0.99 -9.38 9.80
N GLY A 683 -2.01 -9.50 8.95
CA GLY A 683 -3.16 -10.37 9.17
C GLY A 683 -3.25 -11.45 8.11
N MET A 684 -4.30 -12.25 8.14
CA MET A 684 -4.62 -13.17 7.05
C MET A 684 -5.29 -12.40 5.93
N ALA A 685 -4.60 -12.23 4.80
CA ALA A 685 -5.20 -11.64 3.60
C ALA A 685 -5.94 -12.74 2.82
N THR A 686 -5.26 -13.85 2.59
CA THR A 686 -5.80 -14.97 1.82
C THR A 686 -5.49 -16.29 2.52
N GLU A 687 -6.45 -17.21 2.52
CA GLU A 687 -6.26 -18.59 2.94
C GLU A 687 -6.80 -19.54 1.89
N VAL A 688 -5.95 -20.48 1.47
CA VAL A 688 -6.31 -21.65 0.68
C VAL A 688 -6.27 -22.85 1.62
N ARG A 689 -7.41 -23.47 1.88
CA ARG A 689 -7.54 -24.53 2.85
C ARG A 689 -7.94 -25.84 2.19
N PHE A 690 -7.16 -26.88 2.44
CA PHE A 690 -7.46 -28.23 1.98
C PHE A 690 -7.98 -29.10 3.12
N ARG A 691 -9.13 -29.72 2.90
CA ARG A 691 -9.80 -30.56 3.89
C ARG A 691 -10.08 -31.91 3.32
N ARG A 692 -9.85 -32.95 4.11
CA ARG A 692 -10.09 -34.32 3.68
C ARG A 692 -11.56 -34.67 3.88
N GLN A 693 -12.19 -35.28 2.87
CA GLN A 693 -13.58 -35.74 3.01
C GLN A 693 -13.70 -36.90 3.99
N VAL A 694 -14.78 -36.93 4.77
CA VAL A 694 -15.06 -37.98 5.74
C VAL A 694 -16.44 -38.58 5.49
N ALA A 695 -16.57 -39.89 5.64
CA ALA A 695 -17.85 -40.59 5.50
C ALA A 695 -18.12 -41.49 6.73
N PRO A 696 -19.34 -41.50 7.30
CA PRO A 696 -19.70 -42.46 8.33
C PRO A 696 -19.75 -43.89 7.75
N VAL A 697 -19.30 -44.89 8.52
CA VAL A 697 -19.27 -46.30 8.09
C VAL A 697 -20.46 -47.09 8.65
N SER A 698 -21.13 -46.63 9.72
CA SER A 698 -22.23 -47.38 10.36
C SER A 698 -23.39 -46.50 10.86
N GLY A 699 -24.57 -46.68 10.26
CA GLY A 699 -25.90 -46.73 10.90
C GLY A 699 -26.53 -45.50 11.55
N VAL A 700 -25.78 -44.62 12.22
CA VAL A 700 -26.36 -43.39 12.77
C VAL A 700 -26.21 -42.31 11.71
N ALA A 701 -27.34 -41.87 11.15
CA ALA A 701 -27.39 -40.76 10.21
C ALA A 701 -26.88 -39.48 10.89
N ALA A 702 -25.57 -39.26 10.88
CA ALA A 702 -25.05 -37.90 10.85
C ALA A 702 -25.58 -37.31 9.54
N GLY A 703 -26.62 -36.48 9.63
CA GLY A 703 -27.33 -35.96 8.45
C GLY A 703 -26.35 -35.33 7.45
N PHE A 704 -26.23 -35.97 6.29
CA PHE A 704 -25.38 -35.64 5.13
C PHE A 704 -23.85 -35.57 5.39
N GLN A 705 -23.10 -35.92 4.34
CA GLN A 705 -21.64 -36.00 4.16
C GLN A 705 -20.80 -35.23 5.21
N THR A 706 -19.92 -35.94 5.91
CA THR A 706 -19.26 -35.51 7.15
C THR A 706 -17.86 -34.90 6.93
N GLY A 707 -17.46 -33.93 7.74
CA GLY A 707 -16.11 -33.35 7.82
C GLY A 707 -15.52 -33.48 9.23
N TYR A 708 -14.18 -33.49 9.36
CA TYR A 708 -13.50 -33.77 10.64
C TYR A 708 -13.10 -32.52 11.44
N VAL A 709 -13.33 -32.51 12.75
CA VAL A 709 -12.79 -31.51 13.69
C VAL A 709 -12.51 -32.11 15.05
N GLY A 710 -11.38 -32.79 15.21
CA GLY A 710 -10.93 -33.18 16.54
C GLY A 710 -9.66 -32.47 16.95
N GLU A 711 -9.56 -32.21 18.24
CA GLU A 711 -8.41 -31.58 18.86
C GLU A 711 -7.24 -32.54 18.76
N LYS A 712 -6.13 -32.06 18.19
CA LYS A 712 -4.84 -32.71 18.35
C LYS A 712 -4.38 -32.35 19.75
N LEU A 713 -4.47 -33.28 20.70
CA LEU A 713 -3.71 -33.12 21.94
C LEU A 713 -2.24 -33.08 21.54
N ASP A 714 -1.54 -32.04 22.00
CA ASP A 714 -0.15 -31.75 21.65
C ASP A 714 0.69 -33.03 21.57
N ALA A 715 1.45 -33.15 20.48
CA ALA A 715 2.30 -34.30 20.20
C ALA A 715 3.29 -34.53 21.35
N THR A 716 2.89 -35.33 22.33
CA THR A 716 3.87 -36.11 23.10
C THR A 716 4.11 -37.36 22.28
N PRO A 717 5.35 -37.61 21.81
CA PRO A 717 5.65 -38.80 21.04
C PRO A 717 5.23 -40.06 21.81
N PRO A 718 4.76 -41.12 21.13
CA PRO A 718 4.51 -42.40 21.79
C PRO A 718 5.82 -42.88 22.44
N LEU A 719 5.77 -43.19 23.73
CA LEU A 719 6.88 -43.91 24.39
C LEU A 719 7.04 -45.28 23.70
N PRO A 720 8.28 -45.79 23.58
CA PRO A 720 8.55 -47.13 23.05
C PRO A 720 7.87 -48.25 23.84
#